data_AF-R8BQ51-F1
#
_entry.id   AF-R8BQ51-F1
#
_cell.length_a   1.000
_cell.length_b   1.000
_cell.length_c   1.000
_cell.angle_alpha   90.00
_cell.angle_beta   90.00
_cell.angle_gamma   90.00
#
_symmetry.space_group_name_H-M   'P 1'
#
loop_
_entity.id
_entity.type
_entity.pdbx_description
1 polymer ?
#
loop_
_entity_poly.entity_id
_entity_poly.type
_entity_poly.pdbx_seq_one_letter_code
_entity_poly.pdbx_strand_id
1 'polypeptide(L)'
;MSFAHGEGVKATAVAFKPGANVDEEGKRLWIGNNMGELMEADIATQSVVCTKPGAHGRNEIIKIYRHFNEMWTLDDAGTMHIWAPDADSVPNMASNPSQSYRLPKNHSFSMVVGDELWHATGKEIRVFLPTPDGRSQFQVLIRPLLQESAGEVSAGTVLSTDPNKVFFGHIDGKVSIYSRKDYTCLGLLNISTYKINSLAGVGSNLWAGYNTGKVCVYDMSQTPWTVKKDWQAHENPVVKLIADRSSLYKLDRVQVVSLGADNMLKAWDGLLQEDWLEEEMKARDSQYCDFEEIKALVMTWNAGASTPNSLRYSDSDASFIQNLLQNSGSPDILVFGFQELVDLEDKTATAKRFLKPKKKEGSDQERMSHQYRDWRDFLVRSLDDYMSGDLYHLLQTAHLVGLFTCIFVKADLRDRIRNLSSAEVKRGMGGLHGNKGAIVVRFMIDDSSLCFVNCHLAAGQSQATHRHNDIAAILEASILPVERDPNIRVDSYTGGGDGTLILDHELCIVNGDLNYRIDTMSRDTVVAAVKANNLNKLLDRDQLLVARRRNPGFKLRAFEELPITFAPTYKYDVGTDNYDSSEKKRSPAWCDRLLYRGRGRIQQLDYRRHEVRVSDHRPVTGQFRLTTKRISPKRRAVTWMECQQRFEDVKARDATAEKLYYLTHVIGYDAATSKSLIRERSGRRDHRSPSRHRE
;
A
#
# COMPACT_ATOMS: atom_id res chain seq x y z
N MET A 1 34.86 10.94 -0.70
CA MET A 1 35.13 12.38 -0.86
C MET A 1 34.75 13.08 0.43
N SER A 2 35.74 13.62 1.15
CA SER A 2 35.51 14.44 2.35
C SER A 2 36.25 15.76 2.12
N PHE A 3 35.49 16.83 1.88
CA PHE A 3 36.07 18.18 1.83
C PHE A 3 36.04 18.72 3.24
N ALA A 4 37.20 19.08 3.81
CA ALA A 4 37.21 19.83 5.06
C ALA A 4 36.66 21.23 4.78
N HIS A 5 35.57 21.62 5.44
CA HIS A 5 35.06 22.99 5.45
C HIS A 5 35.42 23.62 6.80
N GLY A 6 35.50 24.95 6.86
CA GLY A 6 35.65 25.65 8.14
C GLY A 6 34.52 25.33 9.12
N GLU A 7 34.77 25.46 10.41
CA GLU A 7 33.77 25.27 11.46
C GLU A 7 32.51 26.12 11.17
N GLY A 8 31.33 25.50 11.20
CA GLY A 8 30.05 26.17 10.92
C GLY A 8 29.63 26.23 9.44
N VAL A 9 30.48 25.81 8.49
CA VAL A 9 30.12 25.76 7.06
C VAL A 9 29.46 24.42 6.72
N LYS A 10 28.32 24.47 6.04
CA LYS A 10 27.53 23.31 5.59
C LYS A 10 27.24 23.42 4.11
N ALA A 11 27.47 22.34 3.36
CA ALA A 11 26.96 22.21 2.00
C ALA A 11 25.43 22.07 2.05
N THR A 12 24.72 22.96 1.35
CA THR A 12 23.25 23.10 1.40
C THR A 12 22.60 22.82 0.05
N ALA A 13 23.35 22.97 -1.04
CA ALA A 13 22.90 22.62 -2.39
C ALA A 13 24.02 21.99 -3.21
N VAL A 14 23.67 21.06 -4.10
CA VAL A 14 24.62 20.42 -5.01
C VAL A 14 23.94 20.07 -6.33
N ALA A 15 24.67 20.24 -7.43
CA ALA A 15 24.24 19.79 -8.76
C ALA A 15 25.44 19.45 -9.64
N PHE A 16 25.24 18.55 -10.61
CA PHE A 16 26.24 18.28 -11.63
C PHE A 16 26.34 19.46 -12.60
N LYS A 17 27.57 19.92 -12.83
CA LYS A 17 27.89 20.93 -13.84
C LYS A 17 27.80 20.30 -15.24
N PRO A 18 27.31 21.04 -16.25
CA PRO A 18 27.43 20.67 -17.66
C PRO A 18 28.86 20.29 -18.07
N GLY A 19 28.97 19.18 -18.80
CA GLY A 19 30.20 18.82 -19.50
C GLY A 19 30.26 19.48 -20.86
N ALA A 20 31.47 19.71 -21.39
CA ALA A 20 31.64 20.24 -22.74
C ALA A 20 31.14 19.28 -23.84
N ASN A 21 31.04 17.99 -23.51
CA ASN A 21 30.42 16.97 -24.33
C ASN A 21 29.84 15.86 -23.44
N VAL A 22 29.14 14.91 -24.07
CA VAL A 22 28.45 13.82 -23.37
C VAL A 22 29.37 12.91 -22.52
N ASP A 23 30.65 12.81 -22.86
CA ASP A 23 31.64 11.99 -22.12
C ASP A 23 32.22 12.73 -20.91
N GLU A 24 32.14 14.07 -20.89
CA GLU A 24 32.51 14.92 -19.75
C GLU A 24 31.38 15.09 -18.72
N GLU A 25 30.16 14.63 -19.05
CA GLU A 25 29.00 14.73 -18.18
C GLU A 25 29.20 14.00 -16.85
N GLY A 26 28.87 14.67 -15.75
CA GLY A 26 28.94 14.11 -14.41
C GLY A 26 30.34 14.02 -13.81
N LYS A 27 31.35 14.67 -14.38
CA LYS A 27 32.71 14.74 -13.81
C LYS A 27 32.93 15.91 -12.83
N ARG A 28 32.09 16.94 -12.91
CA ARG A 28 32.18 18.18 -12.11
C ARG A 28 30.89 18.40 -11.33
N LEU A 29 31.02 18.91 -10.12
CA LEU A 29 29.89 19.31 -9.26
C LEU A 29 30.00 20.79 -8.91
N TRP A 30 28.87 21.47 -8.83
CA TRP A 30 28.77 22.74 -8.12
C TRP A 30 28.13 22.48 -6.75
N ILE A 31 28.74 23.06 -5.71
CA ILE A 31 28.34 22.92 -4.30
C ILE A 31 28.14 24.32 -3.75
N GLY A 32 26.93 24.60 -3.26
CA GLY A 32 26.58 25.82 -2.54
C GLY A 32 26.52 25.58 -1.05
N ASN A 33 26.84 26.60 -0.25
CA ASN A 33 26.83 26.48 1.21
C ASN A 33 25.93 27.53 1.91
N ASN A 34 25.81 27.36 3.23
CA ASN A 34 25.07 28.25 4.12
C ASN A 34 25.68 29.66 4.29
N MET A 35 26.85 29.93 3.70
CA MET A 35 27.52 31.23 3.75
C MET A 35 27.42 31.99 2.42
N GLY A 36 26.70 31.46 1.43
CA GLY A 36 26.55 32.09 0.11
C GLY A 36 27.72 31.87 -0.84
N GLU A 37 28.60 30.91 -0.54
CA GLU A 37 29.75 30.57 -1.39
C GLU A 37 29.39 29.42 -2.33
N LEU A 38 29.96 29.48 -3.53
CA LEU A 38 29.81 28.45 -4.55
C LEU A 38 31.17 27.82 -4.88
N MET A 39 31.23 26.50 -4.93
CA MET A 39 32.45 25.73 -5.14
C MET A 39 32.28 24.77 -6.31
N GLU A 40 33.31 24.60 -7.13
CA GLU A 40 33.38 23.56 -8.17
C GLU A 40 34.31 22.45 -7.68
N ALA A 41 33.84 21.21 -7.75
CA ALA A 41 34.62 20.04 -7.37
C ALA A 41 34.80 19.09 -8.55
N ASP A 42 36.01 18.53 -8.67
CA ASP A 42 36.33 17.38 -9.51
C ASP A 42 35.94 16.09 -8.78
N ILE A 43 35.17 15.22 -9.44
CA ILE A 43 34.79 13.94 -8.83
C ILE A 43 35.94 12.94 -8.83
N ALA A 44 36.70 12.86 -9.92
CA ALA A 44 37.78 11.89 -10.09
C ALA A 44 38.97 12.20 -9.17
N THR A 45 39.40 13.45 -9.11
CA THR A 45 40.52 13.87 -8.25
C THR A 45 40.10 14.18 -6.82
N GLN A 46 38.79 14.24 -6.53
CA GLN A 46 38.23 14.59 -5.22
C GLN A 46 38.77 15.91 -4.67
N SER A 47 38.97 16.91 -5.55
CA SER A 47 39.53 18.21 -5.20
C SER A 47 38.62 19.36 -5.64
N VAL A 48 38.68 20.46 -4.89
CA VAL A 48 38.03 21.72 -5.27
C VAL A 48 38.84 22.37 -6.39
N VAL A 49 38.18 22.68 -7.50
CA VAL A 49 38.76 23.31 -8.68
C VAL A 49 38.79 24.82 -8.50
N CYS A 50 37.67 25.40 -8.07
CA CYS A 50 37.54 26.82 -7.80
C CYS A 50 36.45 27.08 -6.75
N THR A 51 36.58 28.22 -6.07
CA THR A 51 35.60 28.72 -5.12
C THR A 51 35.31 30.17 -5.45
N LYS A 52 34.03 30.53 -5.55
CA LYS A 52 33.56 31.91 -5.67
C LYS A 52 32.97 32.35 -4.32
N PRO A 53 33.76 33.05 -3.47
CA PRO A 53 33.23 33.59 -2.23
C PRO A 53 32.19 34.68 -2.54
N GLY A 54 31.14 34.75 -1.72
CA GLY A 54 30.11 35.77 -1.85
C GLY A 54 29.26 35.68 -3.12
N ALA A 55 29.18 34.51 -3.77
CA ALA A 55 28.31 34.29 -4.92
C ALA A 55 26.85 34.70 -4.65
N HIS A 56 26.39 34.54 -3.42
CA HIS A 56 25.09 35.00 -2.91
C HIS A 56 25.23 35.90 -1.66
N GLY A 57 26.33 36.65 -1.55
CA GLY A 57 26.62 37.44 -0.35
C GLY A 57 26.80 36.55 0.88
N ARG A 58 25.93 36.69 1.89
CA ARG A 58 25.88 35.84 3.11
C ARG A 58 24.63 34.97 3.19
N ASN A 59 23.83 34.93 2.12
CA ASN A 59 22.57 34.19 2.08
C ASN A 59 22.83 32.72 1.77
N GLU A 60 22.10 31.81 2.39
CA GLU A 60 22.27 30.37 2.17
C GLU A 60 21.83 29.99 0.75
N ILE A 61 22.68 29.27 0.02
CA ILE A 61 22.30 28.71 -1.29
C ILE A 61 21.44 27.48 -1.07
N ILE A 62 20.14 27.59 -1.34
CA ILE A 62 19.15 26.54 -1.07
C ILE A 62 18.93 25.61 -2.27
N LYS A 63 19.20 26.08 -3.49
CA LYS A 63 19.06 25.30 -4.73
C LYS A 63 20.11 25.65 -5.77
N ILE A 64 20.53 24.62 -6.50
CA ILE A 64 21.28 24.72 -7.73
C ILE A 64 20.53 23.87 -8.75
N TYR A 65 20.16 24.46 -9.88
CA TYR A 65 19.54 23.76 -11.01
C TYR A 65 20.48 23.76 -12.18
N ARG A 66 20.38 22.69 -12.96
CA ARG A 66 20.94 22.64 -14.30
C ARG A 66 19.82 22.95 -15.29
N HIS A 67 20.09 23.82 -16.24
CA HIS A 67 19.24 24.07 -17.39
C HIS A 67 20.10 23.96 -18.66
N PHE A 68 20.08 22.80 -19.31
CA PHE A 68 20.98 22.46 -20.44
C PHE A 68 22.47 22.69 -20.11
N ASN A 69 23.08 23.71 -20.70
CA ASN A 69 24.47 24.16 -20.50
C ASN A 69 24.60 25.38 -19.57
N GLU A 70 23.52 25.75 -18.90
CA GLU A 70 23.48 26.80 -17.87
C GLU A 70 23.39 26.18 -16.48
N MET A 71 23.83 26.95 -15.50
CA MET A 71 23.60 26.67 -14.09
C MET A 71 22.81 27.81 -13.46
N TRP A 72 21.82 27.48 -12.64
CA TRP A 72 20.99 28.46 -11.96
C TRP A 72 21.11 28.26 -10.46
N THR A 73 21.47 29.30 -9.70
CA THR A 73 21.61 29.22 -8.24
C THR A 73 20.59 30.12 -7.55
N LEU A 74 20.00 29.63 -6.45
CA LEU A 74 18.97 30.33 -5.69
C LEU A 74 19.31 30.33 -4.20
N ASP A 75 19.23 31.51 -3.58
CA ASP A 75 19.38 31.69 -2.13
C ASP A 75 18.04 31.81 -1.37
N ASP A 76 18.12 31.70 -0.05
CA ASP A 76 16.99 31.83 0.89
C ASP A 76 16.37 33.24 0.93
N ALA A 77 17.12 34.27 0.51
CA ALA A 77 16.63 35.64 0.34
C ALA A 77 15.86 35.85 -0.98
N GLY A 78 15.79 34.84 -1.84
CA GLY A 78 15.09 34.86 -3.13
C GLY A 78 15.91 35.46 -4.28
N THR A 79 17.22 35.62 -4.14
CA THR A 79 18.11 35.98 -5.25
C THR A 79 18.35 34.75 -6.11
N MET A 80 18.06 34.85 -7.40
CA MET A 80 18.37 33.82 -8.38
C MET A 80 19.44 34.33 -9.35
N HIS A 81 20.53 33.60 -9.52
CA HIS A 81 21.61 33.90 -10.45
C HIS A 81 21.62 32.90 -11.60
N ILE A 82 21.78 33.43 -12.82
CA ILE A 82 21.95 32.65 -14.05
C ILE A 82 23.42 32.68 -14.44
N TRP A 83 24.01 31.50 -14.58
CA TRP A 83 25.39 31.31 -15.01
C TRP A 83 25.35 30.68 -16.41
N ALA A 84 25.47 31.54 -17.43
CA ALA A 84 25.47 31.10 -18.83
C ALA A 84 26.79 30.42 -19.21
N PRO A 85 26.80 29.60 -20.27
CA PRO A 85 28.02 29.07 -20.86
C PRO A 85 28.95 30.18 -21.37
N ASP A 86 30.25 29.95 -21.27
CA ASP A 86 31.29 30.82 -21.84
C ASP A 86 31.80 30.29 -23.21
N ALA A 87 33.01 30.70 -23.61
CA ALA A 87 33.65 30.26 -24.85
C ALA A 87 33.86 28.74 -24.94
N ASP A 88 33.96 28.04 -23.80
CA ASP A 88 34.11 26.58 -23.72
C ASP A 88 32.75 25.86 -23.72
N SER A 89 31.65 26.60 -23.97
CA SER A 89 30.26 26.08 -24.00
C SER A 89 29.78 25.47 -22.69
N VAL A 90 30.44 25.80 -21.58
CA VAL A 90 30.08 25.37 -20.21
C VAL A 90 30.04 26.57 -19.27
N PRO A 91 29.25 26.52 -18.18
CA PRO A 91 29.18 27.64 -17.25
C PRO A 91 30.43 27.63 -16.37
N ASN A 92 30.92 28.80 -15.99
CA ASN A 92 32.05 28.95 -15.08
C ASN A 92 31.72 29.92 -13.93
N MET A 93 32.54 29.88 -12.88
CA MET A 93 32.42 30.78 -11.73
C MET A 93 33.45 31.93 -11.71
N ALA A 94 34.35 31.98 -12.68
CA ALA A 94 35.33 33.05 -12.80
C ALA A 94 34.65 34.39 -13.16
N SER A 95 33.62 34.36 -14.00
CA SER A 95 32.81 35.53 -14.33
C SER A 95 31.74 35.83 -13.27
N ASN A 96 31.12 37.01 -13.35
CA ASN A 96 29.89 37.30 -12.63
C ASN A 96 28.71 36.55 -13.26
N PRO A 97 27.59 36.36 -12.52
CA PRO A 97 26.36 35.88 -13.10
C PRO A 97 25.96 36.69 -14.33
N SER A 98 25.48 36.01 -15.37
CA SER A 98 24.99 36.64 -16.60
C SER A 98 23.74 37.48 -16.34
N GLN A 99 22.88 37.00 -15.44
CA GLN A 99 21.68 37.71 -15.03
C GLN A 99 21.28 37.37 -13.59
N SER A 100 20.59 38.30 -12.93
CA SER A 100 20.06 38.13 -11.58
C SER A 100 18.58 38.47 -11.51
N TYR A 101 17.79 37.63 -10.86
CA TYR A 101 16.36 37.81 -10.67
C TYR A 101 15.98 37.75 -9.18
N ARG A 102 14.76 38.22 -8.88
CA ARG A 102 14.15 38.14 -7.55
C ARG A 102 12.92 37.24 -7.57
N LEU A 103 12.96 36.21 -6.75
CA LEU A 103 11.87 35.28 -6.47
C LEU A 103 11.26 35.57 -5.10
N PRO A 104 10.01 35.15 -4.84
CA PRO A 104 9.43 35.18 -3.51
C PRO A 104 10.24 34.35 -2.51
N LYS A 105 10.40 34.88 -1.29
CA LYS A 105 11.04 34.22 -0.14
C LYS A 105 10.20 33.05 0.38
N ASN A 106 10.72 32.29 1.34
CA ASN A 106 10.07 31.14 1.96
C ASN A 106 9.80 30.01 0.94
N HIS A 107 10.84 29.66 0.19
CA HIS A 107 10.84 28.53 -0.74
C HIS A 107 10.40 27.25 -0.03
N SER A 108 9.37 26.58 -0.57
CA SER A 108 8.96 25.25 -0.10
C SER A 108 9.38 24.16 -1.09
N PHE A 109 9.20 24.41 -2.39
CA PHE A 109 9.59 23.50 -3.45
C PHE A 109 9.84 24.24 -4.76
N SER A 110 10.64 23.67 -5.64
CA SER A 110 10.84 24.18 -6.98
C SER A 110 11.45 23.13 -7.90
N MET A 111 11.22 23.29 -9.20
CA MET A 111 11.88 22.50 -10.24
C MET A 111 11.89 23.22 -11.59
N VAL A 112 12.85 22.87 -12.43
CA VAL A 112 12.95 23.33 -13.81
C VAL A 112 12.16 22.36 -14.70
N VAL A 113 11.31 22.91 -15.57
CA VAL A 113 10.48 22.14 -16.50
C VAL A 113 10.52 22.80 -17.88
N GLY A 114 11.34 22.23 -18.79
CA GLY A 114 11.76 22.94 -20.00
C GLY A 114 12.51 24.21 -19.61
N ASP A 115 12.15 25.34 -20.20
CA ASP A 115 12.78 26.63 -19.91
C ASP A 115 12.20 27.35 -18.67
N GLU A 116 11.20 26.76 -18.03
CA GLU A 116 10.47 27.39 -16.93
C GLU A 116 10.95 26.93 -15.55
N LEU A 117 11.05 27.86 -14.62
CA LEU A 117 11.16 27.56 -13.20
C LEU A 117 9.77 27.60 -12.54
N TRP A 118 9.31 26.44 -12.11
CA TRP A 118 8.12 26.32 -11.27
C TRP A 118 8.54 26.43 -9.80
N HIS A 119 8.10 27.48 -9.12
CA HIS A 119 8.54 27.85 -7.77
C HIS A 119 7.34 27.95 -6.82
N ALA A 120 7.38 27.18 -5.74
CA ALA A 120 6.34 27.14 -4.74
C ALA A 120 6.76 27.82 -3.43
N THR A 121 5.81 28.56 -2.85
CA THR A 121 5.91 29.17 -1.53
C THR A 121 4.66 28.83 -0.73
N GLY A 122 4.77 27.85 0.16
CA GLY A 122 3.62 27.28 0.86
C GLY A 122 2.66 26.63 -0.12
N LYS A 123 1.47 27.21 -0.33
CA LYS A 123 0.45 26.68 -1.26
C LYS A 123 0.48 27.29 -2.65
N GLU A 124 1.12 28.44 -2.81
CA GLU A 124 1.17 29.17 -4.07
C GLU A 124 2.28 28.63 -4.97
N ILE A 125 1.98 28.44 -6.26
CA ILE A 125 2.95 28.06 -7.27
C ILE A 125 3.03 29.18 -8.30
N ARG A 126 4.23 29.70 -8.55
CA ARG A 126 4.52 30.69 -9.58
C ARG A 126 5.43 30.10 -10.64
N VAL A 127 5.24 30.56 -11.87
CA VAL A 127 6.03 30.13 -13.03
C VAL A 127 6.87 31.31 -13.50
N PHE A 128 8.16 31.07 -13.64
CA PHE A 128 9.14 32.04 -14.10
C PHE A 128 9.84 31.53 -15.35
N LEU A 129 10.29 32.44 -16.21
CA LEU A 129 11.06 32.18 -17.43
C LEU A 129 12.41 32.90 -17.32
N PRO A 130 13.39 32.31 -16.63
CA PRO A 130 14.71 32.90 -16.50
C PRO A 130 15.43 32.86 -17.84
N THR A 131 16.01 33.98 -18.24
CA THR A 131 16.84 34.06 -19.46
C THR A 131 18.19 34.70 -19.13
N PRO A 132 19.30 34.25 -19.75
CA PRO A 132 20.60 34.87 -19.57
C PRO A 132 20.68 36.33 -20.03
N ASP A 133 19.86 36.72 -21.00
CA ASP A 133 19.87 38.06 -21.60
C ASP A 133 18.89 39.05 -20.93
N GLY A 134 18.00 38.55 -20.07
CA GLY A 134 17.00 39.38 -19.38
C GLY A 134 15.93 40.00 -20.26
N ARG A 135 15.82 39.58 -21.53
CA ARG A 135 14.90 40.24 -22.49
C ARG A 135 13.46 39.74 -22.36
N SER A 136 13.28 38.53 -21.86
CA SER A 136 11.97 37.92 -21.69
C SER A 136 11.29 38.38 -20.40
N GLN A 137 9.96 38.41 -20.41
CA GLN A 137 9.19 38.66 -19.19
C GLN A 137 9.46 37.54 -18.19
N PHE A 138 10.09 37.89 -17.06
CA PHE A 138 10.56 36.91 -16.09
C PHE A 138 9.42 36.14 -15.40
N GLN A 139 8.33 36.80 -15.01
CA GLN A 139 7.17 36.14 -14.39
C GLN A 139 6.10 35.85 -15.44
N VAL A 140 5.78 34.56 -15.64
CA VAL A 140 4.89 34.09 -16.71
C VAL A 140 3.42 34.38 -16.40
N LEU A 141 3.01 34.13 -15.16
CA LEU A 141 1.62 34.30 -14.71
C LEU A 141 1.45 35.50 -13.80
N ILE A 142 0.39 36.28 -14.00
CA ILE A 142 0.06 37.41 -13.10
C ILE A 142 -0.33 36.89 -11.71
N ARG A 143 -1.14 35.83 -11.65
CA ARG A 143 -1.59 35.20 -10.40
C ARG A 143 -0.90 33.86 -10.19
N PRO A 144 -0.56 33.50 -8.94
CA PRO A 144 -0.06 32.17 -8.63
C PRO A 144 -1.14 31.11 -8.87
N LEU A 145 -0.71 29.89 -9.20
CA LEU A 145 -1.56 28.71 -9.20
C LEU A 145 -1.75 28.24 -7.75
N LEU A 146 -2.98 27.88 -7.41
CA LEU A 146 -3.38 27.51 -6.04
C LEU A 146 -4.54 26.52 -6.08
N GLN A 147 -4.55 25.56 -5.16
CA GLN A 147 -5.72 24.72 -4.85
C GLN A 147 -6.09 24.89 -3.37
N GLU A 148 -7.23 25.52 -3.09
CA GLU A 148 -7.62 25.86 -1.71
C GLU A 148 -7.77 24.63 -0.81
N SER A 149 -8.31 23.55 -1.38
CA SER A 149 -8.53 22.28 -0.68
C SER A 149 -7.26 21.44 -0.52
N ALA A 150 -6.09 21.90 -0.99
CA ALA A 150 -4.81 21.21 -0.85
C ALA A 150 -3.93 21.84 0.24
N GLY A 151 -3.02 21.03 0.80
CA GLY A 151 -1.97 21.49 1.69
C GLY A 151 -0.87 22.26 0.97
N GLU A 152 0.17 22.64 1.72
CA GLU A 152 1.39 23.21 1.15
C GLU A 152 2.06 22.24 0.17
N VAL A 153 2.69 22.80 -0.87
CA VAL A 153 3.45 22.07 -1.87
C VAL A 153 4.80 21.67 -1.28
N SER A 154 5.09 20.38 -1.27
CA SER A 154 6.31 19.79 -0.72
C SER A 154 7.18 19.11 -1.75
N ALA A 155 6.60 18.70 -2.88
CA ALA A 155 7.28 17.96 -3.92
C ALA A 155 6.68 18.24 -5.28
N GLY A 156 7.40 17.87 -6.34
CA GLY A 156 6.89 17.94 -7.69
C GLY A 156 7.75 17.13 -8.64
N THR A 157 7.16 16.73 -9.76
CA THR A 157 7.86 15.97 -10.80
C THR A 157 7.15 16.08 -12.15
N VAL A 158 7.79 15.50 -13.17
CA VAL A 158 7.26 15.35 -14.54
C VAL A 158 7.49 13.92 -15.01
N LEU A 159 6.65 13.49 -15.95
CA LEU A 159 6.76 12.19 -16.60
C LEU A 159 7.34 12.36 -17.99
N SER A 160 8.25 11.48 -18.39
CA SER A 160 8.79 11.48 -19.75
C SER A 160 7.75 11.06 -20.78
N THR A 161 6.78 10.25 -20.39
CA THR A 161 5.68 9.80 -21.24
C THR A 161 4.56 10.84 -21.40
N ASP A 162 4.49 11.81 -20.50
CA ASP A 162 3.51 12.92 -20.56
C ASP A 162 4.19 14.24 -20.17
N PRO A 163 5.08 14.76 -21.03
CA PRO A 163 5.90 15.94 -20.73
C PRO A 163 5.10 17.25 -20.68
N ASN A 164 3.81 17.20 -21.02
CA ASN A 164 2.88 18.34 -21.00
C ASN A 164 2.17 18.50 -19.65
N LYS A 165 2.38 17.58 -18.70
CA LYS A 165 1.80 17.66 -17.36
C LYS A 165 2.87 17.86 -16.30
N VAL A 166 2.52 18.67 -15.31
CA VAL A 166 3.34 18.94 -14.12
C VAL A 166 2.58 18.47 -12.89
N PHE A 167 3.25 17.70 -12.04
CA PHE A 167 2.66 17.09 -10.86
C PHE A 167 3.25 17.74 -9.61
N PHE A 168 2.39 18.15 -8.67
CA PHE A 168 2.80 18.68 -7.36
C PHE A 168 2.22 17.86 -6.24
N GLY A 169 3.08 17.37 -5.35
CA GLY A 169 2.72 16.68 -4.13
C GLY A 169 2.53 17.66 -2.98
N HIS A 170 1.51 17.41 -2.18
CA HIS A 170 1.12 18.25 -1.06
C HIS A 170 1.30 17.54 0.28
N ILE A 171 1.50 18.33 1.34
CA ILE A 171 1.75 17.80 2.70
C ILE A 171 0.58 17.01 3.29
N ASP A 172 -0.61 17.11 2.70
CA ASP A 172 -1.83 16.43 3.12
C ASP A 172 -2.14 15.19 2.26
N GLY A 173 -1.16 14.70 1.49
CA GLY A 173 -1.27 13.46 0.72
C GLY A 173 -1.98 13.60 -0.63
N LYS A 174 -2.24 14.84 -1.06
CA LYS A 174 -2.82 15.14 -2.37
C LYS A 174 -1.76 15.36 -3.44
N VAL A 175 -2.14 15.14 -4.70
CA VAL A 175 -1.38 15.54 -5.89
C VAL A 175 -2.24 16.44 -6.77
N SER A 176 -1.76 17.65 -7.06
CA SER A 176 -2.33 18.52 -8.08
C SER A 176 -1.59 18.36 -9.41
N ILE A 177 -2.33 18.43 -10.51
CA ILE A 177 -1.82 18.20 -11.87
C ILE A 177 -2.13 19.44 -12.69
N TYR A 178 -1.11 20.01 -13.33
CA TYR A 178 -1.26 21.18 -14.19
C TYR A 178 -0.82 20.88 -15.63
N SER A 179 -1.52 21.48 -16.58
CA SER A 179 -1.09 21.55 -17.98
C SER A 179 0.06 22.55 -18.13
N ARG A 180 1.12 22.18 -18.84
CA ARG A 180 2.19 23.13 -19.20
C ARG A 180 1.81 24.10 -20.30
N LYS A 181 0.80 23.75 -21.11
CA LYS A 181 0.43 24.55 -22.28
C LYS A 181 -0.29 25.84 -21.89
N ASP A 182 -1.15 25.74 -20.87
CA ASP A 182 -2.07 26.81 -20.46
C ASP A 182 -2.19 26.97 -18.94
N TYR A 183 -1.39 26.22 -18.17
CA TYR A 183 -1.33 26.30 -16.70
C TYR A 183 -2.66 25.95 -15.99
N THR A 184 -3.59 25.31 -16.70
CA THR A 184 -4.87 24.86 -16.14
C THR A 184 -4.67 23.68 -15.19
N CYS A 185 -5.42 23.66 -14.08
CA CYS A 185 -5.45 22.51 -13.18
C CYS A 185 -6.28 21.39 -13.82
N LEU A 186 -5.63 20.28 -14.15
CA LEU A 186 -6.22 19.10 -14.77
C LEU A 186 -6.84 18.15 -13.74
N GLY A 187 -6.41 18.22 -12.47
CA GLY A 187 -6.95 17.38 -11.42
C GLY A 187 -6.30 17.59 -10.06
N LEU A 188 -7.05 17.23 -9.02
CA LEU A 188 -6.57 17.17 -7.64
C LEU A 188 -6.99 15.81 -7.05
N LEU A 189 -6.01 14.95 -6.77
CA LEU A 189 -6.24 13.58 -6.34
C LEU A 189 -5.72 13.39 -4.92
N ASN A 190 -6.49 12.73 -4.07
CA ASN A 190 -6.01 12.27 -2.77
C ASN A 190 -5.47 10.84 -2.92
N ILE A 191 -4.13 10.69 -2.86
CA ILE A 191 -3.46 9.41 -3.11
C ILE A 191 -2.96 8.72 -1.84
N SER A 192 -2.97 9.41 -0.70
CA SER A 192 -2.47 8.92 0.57
C SER A 192 -3.00 9.75 1.74
N THR A 193 -3.08 9.16 2.93
CA THR A 193 -3.31 9.91 4.18
C THR A 193 -2.01 10.45 4.78
N TYR A 194 -0.86 10.09 4.22
CA TYR A 194 0.47 10.48 4.69
C TYR A 194 0.99 11.71 3.97
N LYS A 195 1.86 12.47 4.64
CA LYS A 195 2.54 13.62 4.05
C LYS A 195 3.47 13.17 2.93
N ILE A 196 3.27 13.69 1.73
CA ILE A 196 4.19 13.51 0.60
C ILE A 196 5.41 14.39 0.87
N ASN A 197 6.61 13.81 0.87
CA ASN A 197 7.87 14.53 1.00
C ASN A 197 8.61 14.62 -0.33
N SER A 198 8.44 13.64 -1.21
CA SER A 198 9.15 13.60 -2.49
C SER A 198 8.35 12.88 -3.56
N LEU A 199 8.54 13.30 -4.81
CA LEU A 199 7.97 12.69 -5.99
C LEU A 199 9.06 12.46 -7.03
N ALA A 200 8.94 11.37 -7.79
CA ALA A 200 9.76 11.11 -8.97
C ALA A 200 8.93 10.44 -10.08
N GLY A 201 9.02 10.97 -11.30
CA GLY A 201 8.42 10.36 -12.48
C GLY A 201 9.36 9.37 -13.15
N VAL A 202 8.91 8.14 -13.38
CA VAL A 202 9.67 7.07 -14.06
C VAL A 202 8.79 6.44 -15.13
N GLY A 203 9.13 6.67 -16.39
CA GLY A 203 8.28 6.27 -17.52
C GLY A 203 6.87 6.88 -17.39
N SER A 204 5.87 6.02 -17.21
CA SER A 204 4.46 6.40 -16.97
C SER A 204 4.02 6.29 -15.50
N ASN A 205 4.92 5.92 -14.60
CA ASN A 205 4.59 5.70 -13.19
C ASN A 205 5.04 6.90 -12.34
N LEU A 206 4.24 7.21 -11.31
CA LEU A 206 4.60 8.21 -10.31
C LEU A 206 5.08 7.51 -9.03
N TRP A 207 6.28 7.84 -8.59
CA TRP A 207 6.84 7.39 -7.32
C TRP A 207 6.64 8.48 -6.27
N ALA A 208 6.16 8.09 -5.09
CA ALA A 208 5.95 9.00 -3.96
C ALA A 208 6.64 8.48 -2.71
N GLY A 209 7.41 9.35 -2.05
CA GLY A 209 8.07 9.10 -0.78
C GLY A 209 7.37 9.85 0.35
N TYR A 210 7.08 9.14 1.43
CA TYR A 210 6.25 9.65 2.52
C TYR A 210 7.04 9.95 3.80
N ASN A 211 6.41 10.74 4.68
CA ASN A 211 6.93 10.98 6.02
C ASN A 211 7.01 9.72 6.90
N THR A 212 6.38 8.63 6.51
CA THR A 212 6.44 7.34 7.22
C THR A 212 7.66 6.49 6.83
N GLY A 213 8.48 6.94 5.87
CA GLY A 213 9.57 6.13 5.32
C GLY A 213 9.14 5.16 4.21
N LYS A 214 7.83 5.07 3.93
CA LYS A 214 7.30 4.28 2.81
C LYS A 214 7.53 4.97 1.46
N VAL A 215 7.71 4.15 0.43
CA VAL A 215 7.65 4.55 -0.98
C VAL A 215 6.49 3.81 -1.64
N CYS A 216 5.68 4.52 -2.43
CA CYS A 216 4.63 3.94 -3.26
C CYS A 216 4.82 4.30 -4.73
N VAL A 217 4.48 3.38 -5.62
CA VAL A 217 4.44 3.57 -7.07
C VAL A 217 3.00 3.50 -7.54
N TYR A 218 2.57 4.52 -8.27
CA TYR A 218 1.20 4.66 -8.78
C TYR A 218 1.16 4.45 -10.29
N ASP A 219 0.20 3.63 -10.72
CA ASP A 219 -0.27 3.60 -12.11
C ASP A 219 -1.33 4.68 -12.30
N MET A 220 -1.10 5.53 -13.30
CA MET A 220 -1.95 6.68 -13.62
C MET A 220 -2.80 6.45 -14.88
N SER A 221 -2.84 5.23 -15.41
CA SER A 221 -3.64 4.87 -16.59
C SER A 221 -5.16 4.89 -16.34
N GLN A 222 -5.59 4.85 -15.07
CA GLN A 222 -7.00 4.82 -14.66
C GLN A 222 -7.26 5.87 -13.57
N THR A 223 -8.51 6.32 -13.44
CA THR A 223 -8.96 7.22 -12.37
C THR A 223 -10.05 6.53 -11.54
N PRO A 224 -9.88 6.38 -10.21
CA PRO A 224 -8.72 6.80 -9.41
C PRO A 224 -7.45 6.00 -9.73
N TRP A 225 -6.29 6.58 -9.46
CA TRP A 225 -5.00 5.91 -9.62
C TRP A 225 -4.92 4.65 -8.75
N THR A 226 -4.22 3.64 -9.25
CA THR A 226 -3.99 2.40 -8.53
C THR A 226 -2.55 2.34 -8.02
N VAL A 227 -2.36 1.74 -6.83
CA VAL A 227 -1.02 1.47 -6.30
C VAL A 227 -0.51 0.21 -7.00
N LYS A 228 0.62 0.32 -7.72
CA LYS A 228 1.36 -0.83 -8.26
C LYS A 228 2.15 -1.54 -7.18
N LYS A 229 2.86 -0.76 -6.38
CA LYS A 229 3.76 -1.27 -5.34
C LYS A 229 3.85 -0.27 -4.19
N ASP A 230 3.91 -0.77 -2.97
CA ASP A 230 4.36 -0.01 -1.81
C ASP A 230 5.24 -0.85 -0.90
N TRP A 231 6.22 -0.22 -0.27
CA TRP A 231 7.11 -0.91 0.66
C TRP A 231 7.72 0.08 1.66
N GLN A 232 8.22 -0.45 2.78
CA GLN A 232 9.00 0.31 3.74
C GLN A 232 10.42 0.50 3.19
N ALA A 233 10.66 1.65 2.54
CA ALA A 233 11.96 1.96 1.98
C ALA A 233 12.98 2.38 3.06
N HIS A 234 12.55 3.14 4.06
CA HIS A 234 13.39 3.69 5.14
C HIS A 234 12.70 3.56 6.48
N GLU A 235 13.42 3.48 7.59
CA GLU A 235 12.80 3.49 8.93
C GLU A 235 12.28 4.88 9.32
N ASN A 236 12.86 5.90 8.71
CA ASN A 236 12.58 7.31 8.93
C ASN A 236 12.00 7.96 7.66
N PRO A 237 11.43 9.19 7.73
CA PRO A 237 10.86 9.88 6.58
C PRO A 237 11.72 9.80 5.32
N VAL A 238 11.10 9.52 4.16
CA VAL A 238 11.78 9.68 2.87
C VAL A 238 11.99 11.17 2.65
N VAL A 239 13.25 11.59 2.53
CA VAL A 239 13.65 13.00 2.34
C VAL A 239 13.62 13.36 0.87
N LYS A 240 14.18 12.50 0.01
CA LYS A 240 14.28 12.78 -1.42
C LYS A 240 14.18 11.50 -2.25
N LEU A 241 13.46 11.58 -3.35
CA LEU A 241 13.48 10.62 -4.45
C LEU A 241 14.08 11.30 -5.69
N ILE A 242 14.98 10.59 -6.39
CA ILE A 242 15.55 11.02 -7.67
C ILE A 242 15.50 9.85 -8.64
N ALA A 243 14.78 10.03 -9.75
CA ALA A 243 14.92 9.17 -10.92
C ALA A 243 16.16 9.63 -11.70
N ASP A 244 17.20 8.79 -11.75
CA ASP A 244 18.44 9.13 -12.44
C ASP A 244 18.27 8.97 -13.95
N ARG A 245 17.99 10.09 -14.64
CA ARG A 245 17.81 10.13 -16.10
C ARG A 245 19.08 9.76 -16.87
N SER A 246 20.27 9.90 -16.27
CA SER A 246 21.53 9.56 -16.92
C SER A 246 21.83 8.06 -16.88
N SER A 247 21.25 7.34 -15.90
CA SER A 247 21.54 5.93 -15.63
C SER A 247 21.30 5.03 -16.83
N LEU A 248 20.26 5.29 -17.62
CA LEU A 248 19.95 4.44 -18.75
C LEU A 248 20.91 4.66 -19.92
N TYR A 249 21.34 5.90 -20.13
CA TYR A 249 22.40 6.21 -21.10
C TYR A 249 23.74 5.63 -20.64
N LYS A 250 24.12 5.85 -19.37
CA LYS A 250 25.45 5.49 -18.85
C LYS A 250 25.61 4.01 -18.49
N LEU A 251 24.61 3.43 -17.84
CA LEU A 251 24.65 2.13 -17.16
C LEU A 251 23.66 1.10 -17.74
N ASP A 252 22.80 1.47 -18.69
CA ASP A 252 21.76 0.60 -19.26
C ASP A 252 20.72 0.06 -18.27
N ARG A 253 20.47 0.82 -17.21
CA ARG A 253 19.43 0.52 -16.22
C ARG A 253 18.66 1.78 -15.88
N VAL A 254 17.40 1.66 -15.51
CA VAL A 254 16.63 2.76 -14.91
C VAL A 254 16.72 2.60 -13.40
N GLN A 255 17.17 3.64 -12.70
CA GLN A 255 17.30 3.59 -11.25
C GLN A 255 16.59 4.77 -10.59
N VAL A 256 15.92 4.48 -9.48
CA VAL A 256 15.43 5.50 -8.54
C VAL A 256 16.26 5.41 -7.29
N VAL A 257 16.75 6.55 -6.81
CA VAL A 257 17.50 6.63 -5.55
C VAL A 257 16.65 7.35 -4.52
N SER A 258 16.56 6.77 -3.32
CA SER A 258 15.92 7.39 -2.17
C SER A 258 16.96 7.74 -1.10
N LEU A 259 16.76 8.91 -0.48
CA LEU A 259 17.43 9.34 0.75
C LEU A 259 16.40 9.37 1.87
N GLY A 260 16.69 8.69 2.97
CA GLY A 260 15.87 8.77 4.18
C GLY A 260 16.49 9.68 5.24
N ALA A 261 15.68 10.10 6.21
CA ALA A 261 16.15 10.80 7.40
C ALA A 261 16.96 9.89 8.36
N ASP A 262 17.04 8.60 8.03
CA ASP A 262 17.97 7.62 8.59
C ASP A 262 19.40 7.77 8.04
N ASN A 263 19.66 8.79 7.19
CA ASN A 263 20.92 9.04 6.50
C ASN A 263 21.36 7.91 5.57
N MET A 264 20.41 7.05 5.14
CA MET A 264 20.69 5.96 4.21
C MET A 264 20.31 6.36 2.79
N LEU A 265 21.19 6.00 1.84
CA LEU A 265 20.89 6.01 0.41
C LEU A 265 20.54 4.60 -0.04
N LYS A 266 19.42 4.45 -0.76
CA LYS A 266 18.98 3.17 -1.32
C LYS A 266 18.66 3.33 -2.80
N ALA A 267 19.04 2.34 -3.59
CA ALA A 267 18.78 2.30 -5.03
C ALA A 267 17.71 1.24 -5.34
N TRP A 268 16.78 1.59 -6.21
CA TRP A 268 15.64 0.78 -6.61
C TRP A 268 15.63 0.63 -8.13
N ASP A 269 15.18 -0.52 -8.61
CA ASP A 269 14.90 -0.71 -10.02
C ASP A 269 13.69 0.15 -10.43
N GLY A 270 13.93 1.11 -11.32
CA GLY A 270 12.88 2.00 -11.81
C GLY A 270 11.92 1.33 -12.80
N LEU A 271 12.30 0.19 -13.39
CA LEU A 271 11.44 -0.58 -14.28
C LEU A 271 10.52 -1.55 -13.54
N LEU A 272 10.77 -1.81 -12.25
CA LEU A 272 10.04 -2.80 -11.46
C LEU A 272 10.01 -4.17 -12.15
N GLN A 273 11.17 -4.65 -12.60
CA GLN A 273 11.30 -5.88 -13.40
C GLN A 273 10.64 -7.08 -12.73
N GLU A 274 10.90 -7.28 -11.44
CA GLU A 274 10.32 -8.40 -10.68
C GLU A 274 8.79 -8.31 -10.64
N ASP A 275 8.25 -7.14 -10.33
CA ASP A 275 6.80 -6.91 -10.27
C ASP A 275 6.15 -7.09 -11.65
N TRP A 276 6.80 -6.60 -12.71
CA TRP A 276 6.33 -6.75 -14.09
C TRP A 276 6.30 -8.22 -14.51
N LEU A 277 7.37 -8.98 -14.22
CA LEU A 277 7.44 -10.41 -14.52
C LEU A 277 6.40 -11.20 -13.72
N GLU A 278 6.19 -10.87 -12.44
CA GLU A 278 5.16 -11.48 -11.60
C GLU A 278 3.75 -11.24 -12.16
N GLU A 279 3.44 -10.00 -12.56
CA GLU A 279 2.15 -9.65 -13.17
C GLU A 279 1.93 -10.37 -14.50
N GLU A 280 2.94 -10.42 -15.37
CA GLU A 280 2.87 -11.09 -16.67
C GLU A 280 2.74 -12.61 -16.55
N MET A 281 3.45 -13.22 -15.58
CA MET A 281 3.27 -14.63 -15.26
C MET A 281 1.84 -14.90 -14.78
N LYS A 282 1.33 -14.10 -13.85
CA LYS A 282 -0.04 -14.26 -13.34
C LYS A 282 -1.11 -14.10 -14.41
N ALA A 283 -0.94 -13.14 -15.33
CA ALA A 283 -1.85 -12.95 -16.44
C ALA A 283 -1.90 -14.15 -17.41
N ARG A 284 -0.90 -15.03 -17.34
CA ARG A 284 -0.73 -16.23 -18.18
C ARG A 284 -0.79 -17.53 -17.38
N ASP A 285 -1.30 -17.50 -16.16
CA ASP A 285 -1.37 -18.66 -15.28
C ASP A 285 -2.07 -19.87 -15.92
N SER A 286 -3.11 -19.66 -16.74
CA SER A 286 -3.77 -20.69 -17.56
C SER A 286 -2.85 -21.46 -18.51
N GLN A 287 -1.69 -20.92 -18.88
CA GLN A 287 -0.73 -21.60 -19.75
C GLN A 287 0.07 -22.66 -18.98
N TYR A 288 0.22 -22.52 -17.66
CA TYR A 288 1.07 -23.39 -16.85
C TYR A 288 0.42 -23.97 -15.59
N CYS A 289 -0.80 -23.56 -15.25
CA CYS A 289 -1.56 -24.08 -14.13
C CYS A 289 -2.73 -24.95 -14.61
N ASP A 290 -3.05 -25.96 -13.80
CA ASP A 290 -4.36 -26.61 -13.79
C ASP A 290 -5.17 -26.03 -12.63
N PHE A 291 -6.47 -25.84 -12.82
CA PHE A 291 -7.35 -25.22 -11.82
C PHE A 291 -8.43 -26.18 -11.33
N GLU A 292 -8.77 -26.05 -10.05
CA GLU A 292 -9.81 -26.84 -9.41
C GLU A 292 -10.68 -25.95 -8.51
N GLU A 293 -11.96 -26.26 -8.42
CA GLU A 293 -12.89 -25.56 -7.54
C GLU A 293 -13.01 -26.28 -6.19
N ILE A 294 -12.71 -25.57 -5.11
CA ILE A 294 -12.87 -26.01 -3.73
C ILE A 294 -14.06 -25.27 -3.12
N LYS A 295 -15.02 -26.00 -2.56
CA LYS A 295 -16.18 -25.43 -1.86
C LYS A 295 -15.82 -25.16 -0.40
N ALA A 296 -16.15 -23.97 0.09
CA ALA A 296 -15.96 -23.61 1.49
C ALA A 296 -17.26 -23.06 2.09
N LEU A 297 -17.58 -23.45 3.33
CA LEU A 297 -18.61 -22.82 4.14
C LEU A 297 -17.94 -22.09 5.30
N VAL A 298 -18.20 -20.80 5.42
CA VAL A 298 -17.66 -19.96 6.50
C VAL A 298 -18.81 -19.47 7.36
N MET A 299 -18.77 -19.77 8.66
CA MET A 299 -19.68 -19.27 9.68
C MET A 299 -18.97 -18.26 10.56
N THR A 300 -19.66 -17.17 10.88
CA THR A 300 -19.26 -16.26 11.94
C THR A 300 -20.38 -16.07 12.95
N TRP A 301 -20.05 -16.11 14.24
CA TRP A 301 -21.05 -15.96 15.29
C TRP A 301 -20.46 -15.41 16.59
N ASN A 302 -20.89 -14.22 16.98
CA ASN A 302 -20.73 -13.76 18.35
C ASN A 302 -21.70 -14.56 19.24
N ALA A 303 -21.13 -15.47 20.02
CA ALA A 303 -21.89 -16.48 20.76
C ALA A 303 -22.38 -15.98 22.13
N GLY A 304 -21.99 -14.79 22.59
CA GLY A 304 -22.47 -14.23 23.87
C GLY A 304 -22.28 -15.18 25.06
N ALA A 305 -21.14 -15.86 25.12
CA ALA A 305 -20.77 -16.90 26.08
C ALA A 305 -21.66 -18.17 26.09
N SER A 306 -22.47 -18.35 25.05
CA SER A 306 -23.28 -19.56 24.88
C SER A 306 -22.41 -20.80 24.65
N THR A 307 -22.94 -21.94 25.10
CA THR A 307 -22.31 -23.26 24.96
C THR A 307 -23.14 -24.12 24.02
N PRO A 308 -22.63 -25.26 23.53
CA PRO A 308 -23.46 -26.20 22.77
C PRO A 308 -24.71 -26.64 23.53
N ASN A 309 -24.65 -26.72 24.87
CA ASN A 309 -25.80 -27.05 25.69
C ASN A 309 -26.88 -25.96 25.66
N SER A 310 -26.50 -24.70 25.45
CA SER A 310 -27.44 -23.58 25.31
C SER A 310 -28.37 -23.77 24.11
N LEU A 311 -27.91 -24.41 23.03
CA LEU A 311 -28.75 -24.69 21.85
C LEU A 311 -29.94 -25.60 22.18
N ARG A 312 -29.87 -26.39 23.27
CA ARG A 312 -30.93 -27.34 23.66
C ARG A 312 -32.15 -26.68 24.30
N TYR A 313 -32.13 -25.37 24.54
CA TYR A 313 -33.28 -24.66 25.12
C TYR A 313 -34.46 -24.53 24.16
N SER A 314 -34.25 -24.64 22.85
CA SER A 314 -35.34 -24.70 21.86
C SER A 314 -35.01 -25.72 20.76
N ASP A 315 -36.02 -26.42 20.25
CA ASP A 315 -35.83 -27.42 19.20
C ASP A 315 -35.29 -26.78 17.90
N SER A 316 -35.68 -25.54 17.62
CA SER A 316 -35.17 -24.77 16.47
C SER A 316 -33.68 -24.44 16.59
N ASP A 317 -33.21 -24.08 17.79
CA ASP A 317 -31.79 -23.78 18.00
C ASP A 317 -30.97 -25.09 18.04
N ALA A 318 -31.52 -26.15 18.62
CA ALA A 318 -30.86 -27.46 18.73
C ALA A 318 -30.57 -28.09 17.36
N SER A 319 -31.45 -27.89 16.38
CA SER A 319 -31.30 -28.40 15.01
C SER A 319 -30.47 -27.49 14.10
N PHE A 320 -29.99 -26.32 14.58
CA PHE A 320 -29.27 -25.36 13.74
C PHE A 320 -28.03 -25.95 13.06
N ILE A 321 -27.11 -26.55 13.82
CA ILE A 321 -25.87 -27.10 13.25
C ILE A 321 -26.16 -28.27 12.34
N GLN A 322 -27.10 -29.16 12.70
CA GLN A 322 -27.56 -30.24 11.83
C GLN A 322 -28.04 -29.68 10.49
N ASN A 323 -28.97 -28.72 10.51
CA ASN A 323 -29.53 -28.11 9.31
C ASN A 323 -28.45 -27.37 8.50
N LEU A 324 -27.52 -26.70 9.16
CA LEU A 324 -26.41 -26.01 8.49
C LEU A 324 -25.54 -27.00 7.73
N LEU A 325 -25.17 -28.12 8.36
CA LEU A 325 -24.33 -29.16 7.78
C LEU A 325 -25.06 -29.89 6.64
N GLN A 326 -26.28 -30.37 6.86
CA GLN A 326 -27.03 -31.13 5.85
C GLN A 326 -27.38 -30.28 4.61
N ASN A 327 -27.64 -28.99 4.79
CA ASN A 327 -27.93 -28.07 3.67
C ASN A 327 -26.68 -27.41 3.07
N SER A 328 -25.48 -27.75 3.55
CA SER A 328 -24.24 -27.13 3.08
C SER A 328 -23.79 -27.61 1.69
N GLY A 329 -24.34 -28.74 1.22
CA GLY A 329 -23.93 -29.34 -0.06
C GLY A 329 -22.54 -29.98 -0.03
N SER A 330 -22.11 -30.47 1.14
CA SER A 330 -20.82 -31.10 1.37
C SER A 330 -19.61 -30.24 0.92
N PRO A 331 -19.33 -29.13 1.62
CA PRO A 331 -18.21 -28.26 1.32
C PRO A 331 -16.89 -28.95 1.65
N ASP A 332 -15.85 -28.70 0.88
CA ASP A 332 -14.53 -29.30 1.10
C ASP A 332 -13.80 -28.69 2.30
N ILE A 333 -14.14 -27.43 2.66
CA ILE A 333 -13.65 -26.71 3.83
C ILE A 333 -14.82 -26.16 4.65
N LEU A 334 -14.80 -26.36 5.96
CA LEU A 334 -15.73 -25.77 6.92
C LEU A 334 -14.95 -24.89 7.89
N VAL A 335 -15.33 -23.62 8.00
CA VAL A 335 -14.69 -22.64 8.90
C VAL A 335 -15.73 -22.11 9.88
N PHE A 336 -15.55 -22.38 11.17
CA PHE A 336 -16.38 -21.85 12.24
C PHE A 336 -15.61 -20.78 13.01
N GLY A 337 -15.98 -19.52 12.86
CA GLY A 337 -15.44 -18.38 13.59
C GLY A 337 -16.40 -17.90 14.67
N PHE A 338 -15.99 -17.98 15.93
CA PHE A 338 -16.76 -17.49 17.06
C PHE A 338 -16.11 -16.26 17.69
N GLN A 339 -16.95 -15.41 18.30
CA GLN A 339 -16.55 -14.30 19.16
C GLN A 339 -17.33 -14.38 20.49
N GLU A 340 -16.79 -13.77 21.53
CA GLU A 340 -17.34 -13.79 22.90
C GLU A 340 -17.74 -15.19 23.41
N LEU A 341 -17.00 -16.25 23.08
CA LEU A 341 -17.27 -17.57 23.67
C LEU A 341 -17.11 -17.62 25.18
N VAL A 342 -16.44 -16.60 25.73
CA VAL A 342 -16.13 -16.44 27.14
C VAL A 342 -16.85 -15.20 27.63
N ASP A 343 -17.48 -15.30 28.80
CA ASP A 343 -18.11 -14.17 29.47
C ASP A 343 -17.05 -13.12 29.87
N LEU A 344 -17.19 -11.94 29.27
CA LEU A 344 -16.37 -10.74 29.48
C LEU A 344 -17.08 -9.69 30.37
N GLU A 345 -18.35 -9.88 30.73
CA GLU A 345 -19.14 -8.91 31.51
C GLU A 345 -18.90 -9.00 33.02
N ASP A 346 -18.39 -10.12 33.53
CA ASP A 346 -17.93 -10.21 34.93
C ASP A 346 -16.62 -9.41 35.10
N LYS A 347 -16.77 -8.13 35.45
CA LYS A 347 -15.67 -7.19 35.70
C LYS A 347 -14.69 -7.71 36.77
N THR A 348 -15.17 -8.53 37.70
CA THR A 348 -14.38 -9.10 38.80
C THR A 348 -13.51 -10.27 38.34
N ALA A 349 -14.08 -11.17 37.54
CA ALA A 349 -13.34 -12.25 36.89
C ALA A 349 -12.37 -11.70 35.83
N THR A 350 -12.82 -10.74 35.04
CA THR A 350 -12.04 -10.07 34.00
C THR A 350 -10.83 -9.35 34.60
N ALA A 351 -10.98 -8.54 35.65
CA ALA A 351 -9.86 -7.90 36.34
C ALA A 351 -8.89 -8.90 36.99
N LYS A 352 -9.40 -9.98 37.60
CA LYS A 352 -8.56 -11.05 38.20
C LYS A 352 -7.78 -11.86 37.16
N ARG A 353 -8.31 -12.03 35.95
CA ARG A 353 -7.68 -12.72 34.80
C ARG A 353 -6.53 -11.91 34.20
N PHE A 354 -6.56 -10.59 34.31
CA PHE A 354 -5.56 -9.69 33.71
C PHE A 354 -4.47 -9.20 34.69
N LEU A 355 -4.63 -9.34 36.01
CA LEU A 355 -3.73 -8.74 37.03
C LEU A 355 -2.86 -9.74 37.83
N LYS A 356 -2.92 -11.06 37.59
CA LYS A 356 -2.16 -12.04 38.39
C LYS A 356 -0.80 -12.42 37.76
N PRO A 357 0.29 -12.51 38.54
CA PRO A 357 1.55 -13.10 38.11
C PRO A 357 1.44 -14.63 37.97
N LYS A 358 2.20 -15.21 37.03
CA LYS A 358 2.22 -16.59 36.48
C LYS A 358 2.11 -17.81 37.42
N LYS A 359 1.91 -17.68 38.75
CA LYS A 359 1.89 -18.81 39.69
C LYS A 359 0.50 -19.37 40.05
N LYS A 360 -0.60 -18.81 39.54
CA LYS A 360 -1.98 -19.25 39.86
C LYS A 360 -2.89 -19.33 38.62
N GLU A 361 -2.36 -19.89 37.51
CA GLU A 361 -3.01 -19.97 36.18
C GLU A 361 -4.02 -21.12 36.01
N GLY A 362 -3.98 -22.18 36.83
CA GLY A 362 -4.71 -23.44 36.59
C GLY A 362 -6.21 -23.31 36.35
N SER A 363 -6.99 -22.80 37.32
CA SER A 363 -8.46 -22.92 37.27
C SER A 363 -9.15 -22.07 36.20
N ASP A 364 -8.61 -20.88 35.90
CA ASP A 364 -9.23 -19.96 34.93
C ASP A 364 -8.85 -20.32 33.48
N GLN A 365 -7.59 -20.69 33.21
CA GLN A 365 -7.22 -21.23 31.88
C GLN A 365 -7.90 -22.57 31.60
N GLU A 366 -8.11 -23.42 32.61
CA GLU A 366 -8.84 -24.68 32.46
C GLU A 366 -10.27 -24.46 32.01
N ARG A 367 -11.01 -23.54 32.65
CA ARG A 367 -12.40 -23.22 32.27
C ARG A 367 -12.50 -22.60 30.88
N MET A 368 -11.57 -21.71 30.53
CA MET A 368 -11.46 -21.14 29.18
C MET A 368 -11.22 -22.24 28.15
N SER A 369 -10.28 -23.13 28.44
CA SER A 369 -10.00 -24.29 27.60
C SER A 369 -11.21 -25.23 27.49
N HIS A 370 -12.08 -25.30 28.49
CA HIS A 370 -13.26 -26.16 28.48
C HIS A 370 -14.29 -25.71 27.44
N GLN A 371 -14.67 -24.43 27.41
CA GLN A 371 -15.68 -23.93 26.44
C GLN A 371 -15.22 -24.12 24.99
N TYR A 372 -13.94 -23.90 24.69
CA TYR A 372 -13.39 -24.18 23.36
C TYR A 372 -13.43 -25.66 23.02
N ARG A 373 -13.10 -26.54 23.98
CA ARG A 373 -13.17 -27.99 23.80
C ARG A 373 -14.62 -28.45 23.59
N ASP A 374 -15.58 -27.92 24.33
CA ASP A 374 -16.99 -28.27 24.20
C ASP A 374 -17.50 -27.95 22.79
N TRP A 375 -17.23 -26.74 22.29
CA TRP A 375 -17.61 -26.36 20.93
C TRP A 375 -16.88 -27.20 19.88
N ARG A 376 -15.57 -27.44 20.03
CA ARG A 376 -14.81 -28.31 19.14
C ARG A 376 -15.41 -29.72 19.08
N ASP A 377 -15.62 -30.35 20.23
CA ASP A 377 -16.07 -31.74 20.33
C ASP A 377 -17.52 -31.88 19.86
N PHE A 378 -18.36 -30.88 20.13
CA PHE A 378 -19.71 -30.80 19.59
C PHE A 378 -19.71 -30.71 18.06
N LEU A 379 -18.86 -29.86 17.48
CA LEU A 379 -18.74 -29.74 16.03
C LEU A 379 -18.18 -31.02 15.38
N VAL A 380 -17.17 -31.65 15.98
CA VAL A 380 -16.63 -32.95 15.52
C VAL A 380 -17.75 -33.99 15.48
N ARG A 381 -18.47 -34.18 16.59
CA ARG A 381 -19.58 -35.14 16.65
C ARG A 381 -20.69 -34.80 15.65
N SER A 382 -21.03 -33.52 15.51
CA SER A 382 -22.05 -33.08 14.55
C SER A 382 -21.64 -33.39 13.10
N LEU A 383 -20.35 -33.29 12.77
CA LEU A 383 -19.87 -33.68 11.45
C LEU A 383 -19.96 -35.20 11.24
N ASP A 384 -19.52 -35.99 12.22
CA ASP A 384 -19.60 -37.45 12.19
C ASP A 384 -21.06 -37.94 12.05
N ASP A 385 -21.99 -37.29 12.75
CA ASP A 385 -23.42 -37.67 12.79
C ASP A 385 -24.19 -37.23 11.54
N TYR A 386 -23.88 -36.04 10.98
CA TYR A 386 -24.75 -35.40 9.97
C TYR A 386 -24.16 -35.30 8.56
N MET A 387 -22.86 -35.55 8.37
CA MET A 387 -22.19 -35.52 7.05
C MET A 387 -21.94 -36.94 6.52
N SER A 388 -22.96 -37.80 6.59
CA SER A 388 -22.86 -39.21 6.19
C SER A 388 -22.41 -39.37 4.74
N GLY A 389 -21.24 -39.97 4.51
CA GLY A 389 -20.67 -40.20 3.18
C GLY A 389 -19.36 -39.46 2.93
N ASP A 390 -19.06 -38.42 3.71
CA ASP A 390 -17.82 -37.66 3.64
C ASP A 390 -17.11 -37.66 4.99
N LEU A 391 -15.82 -38.00 5.00
CA LEU A 391 -15.01 -37.94 6.22
C LEU A 391 -14.36 -36.57 6.34
N TYR A 392 -14.59 -35.88 7.46
CA TYR A 392 -13.95 -34.61 7.77
C TYR A 392 -12.86 -34.78 8.84
N HIS A 393 -11.78 -34.02 8.67
CA HIS A 393 -10.70 -33.91 9.65
C HIS A 393 -10.66 -32.50 10.22
N LEU A 394 -10.48 -32.40 11.53
CA LEU A 394 -10.12 -31.14 12.17
C LEU A 394 -8.72 -30.73 11.68
N LEU A 395 -8.65 -29.67 10.88
CA LEU A 395 -7.40 -29.15 10.35
C LEU A 395 -6.68 -28.29 11.40
N GLN A 396 -7.41 -27.32 11.98
CA GLN A 396 -6.82 -26.36 12.91
C GLN A 396 -7.86 -25.80 13.87
N THR A 397 -7.45 -25.61 15.12
CA THR A 397 -8.12 -24.69 16.05
C THR A 397 -7.18 -23.57 16.47
N ALA A 398 -7.73 -22.39 16.71
CA ALA A 398 -7.00 -21.25 17.26
C ALA A 398 -7.94 -20.40 18.11
N HIS A 399 -7.43 -19.70 19.13
CA HIS A 399 -8.24 -18.92 20.05
C HIS A 399 -7.51 -17.66 20.50
N LEU A 400 -8.26 -16.61 20.83
CA LEU A 400 -7.73 -15.37 21.42
C LEU A 400 -8.78 -14.80 22.37
N VAL A 401 -8.60 -15.03 23.69
CA VAL A 401 -9.49 -14.59 24.78
C VAL A 401 -10.95 -15.01 24.63
N GLY A 402 -11.74 -14.38 23.75
CA GLY A 402 -13.13 -14.78 23.44
C GLY A 402 -13.35 -15.14 21.98
N LEU A 403 -12.33 -14.96 21.12
CA LEU A 403 -12.36 -15.43 19.74
C LEU A 403 -11.95 -16.91 19.69
N PHE A 404 -12.58 -17.66 18.79
CA PHE A 404 -12.22 -19.04 18.49
C PHE A 404 -12.44 -19.34 17.02
N THR A 405 -11.52 -20.07 16.41
CA THR A 405 -11.64 -20.55 15.04
C THR A 405 -11.47 -22.06 15.05
N CYS A 406 -12.35 -22.77 14.35
CA CYS A 406 -12.30 -24.21 14.14
C CYS A 406 -12.46 -24.49 12.64
N ILE A 407 -11.45 -25.10 12.02
CA ILE A 407 -11.43 -25.40 10.59
C ILE A 407 -11.42 -26.91 10.38
N PHE A 408 -12.37 -27.41 9.60
CA PHE A 408 -12.41 -28.80 9.14
C PHE A 408 -12.25 -28.86 7.63
N VAL A 409 -11.66 -29.96 7.16
CA VAL A 409 -11.47 -30.23 5.74
C VAL A 409 -11.86 -31.67 5.45
N LYS A 410 -12.34 -31.95 4.23
CA LYS A 410 -12.55 -33.34 3.81
C LYS A 410 -11.23 -34.11 3.80
N ALA A 411 -11.34 -35.42 4.00
CA ALA A 411 -10.20 -36.32 4.11
C ALA A 411 -9.34 -36.35 2.84
N ASP A 412 -9.95 -36.29 1.66
CA ASP A 412 -9.27 -36.26 0.35
C ASP A 412 -8.51 -34.95 0.08
N LEU A 413 -8.95 -33.83 0.67
CA LEU A 413 -8.26 -32.55 0.58
C LEU A 413 -7.02 -32.47 1.51
N ARG A 414 -6.96 -33.30 2.55
CA ARG A 414 -5.96 -33.20 3.61
C ARG A 414 -4.52 -33.26 3.11
N ASP A 415 -4.22 -34.20 2.21
CA ASP A 415 -2.86 -34.44 1.72
C ASP A 415 -2.37 -33.34 0.78
N ARG A 416 -3.28 -32.50 0.27
CA ARG A 416 -2.98 -31.34 -0.56
C ARG A 416 -2.66 -30.09 0.26
N ILE A 417 -2.89 -30.13 1.58
CA ILE A 417 -2.68 -29.00 2.46
C ILE A 417 -1.26 -28.99 3.00
N ARG A 418 -0.55 -27.87 2.77
CA ARG A 418 0.80 -27.64 3.28
C ARG A 418 0.90 -26.27 3.97
N ASN A 419 2.00 -26.04 4.68
CA ASN A 419 2.32 -24.72 5.23
C ASN A 419 1.22 -24.14 6.15
N LEU A 420 0.57 -24.97 6.96
CA LEU A 420 -0.43 -24.54 7.94
C LEU A 420 0.22 -23.71 9.05
N SER A 421 -0.36 -22.54 9.32
CA SER A 421 0.06 -21.66 10.41
C SER A 421 -1.12 -20.85 10.95
N SER A 422 -1.06 -20.50 12.22
CA SER A 422 -2.02 -19.61 12.87
C SER A 422 -1.31 -18.56 13.71
N ALA A 423 -1.88 -17.36 13.77
CA ALA A 423 -1.36 -16.24 14.54
C ALA A 423 -2.49 -15.38 15.11
N GLU A 424 -2.16 -14.56 16.10
CA GLU A 424 -3.10 -13.72 16.83
C GLU A 424 -2.65 -12.24 16.77
N VAL A 425 -3.59 -11.33 16.55
CA VAL A 425 -3.35 -9.89 16.62
C VAL A 425 -4.24 -9.28 17.69
N LYS A 426 -3.63 -8.71 18.74
CA LYS A 426 -4.35 -8.08 19.87
C LYS A 426 -4.64 -6.62 19.58
N ARG A 427 -5.87 -6.17 19.82
CA ARG A 427 -6.34 -4.78 19.56
C ARG A 427 -7.07 -4.12 20.74
N GLY A 428 -7.33 -4.84 21.83
CA GLY A 428 -7.98 -4.30 23.03
C GLY A 428 -7.11 -3.25 23.77
N MET A 429 -7.76 -2.22 24.32
CA MET A 429 -7.13 -1.04 24.98
C MET A 429 -5.86 -0.54 24.28
N GLY A 430 -5.94 -0.21 22.98
CA GLY A 430 -4.80 0.32 22.24
C GLY A 430 -3.75 -0.73 21.81
N GLY A 431 -4.14 -2.01 21.72
CA GLY A 431 -3.26 -3.10 21.27
C GLY A 431 -2.62 -3.93 22.38
N LEU A 432 -2.84 -3.56 23.64
CA LEU A 432 -2.24 -4.23 24.80
C LEU A 432 -3.05 -5.45 25.28
N HIS A 433 -4.34 -5.55 24.91
CA HIS A 433 -5.26 -6.57 25.44
C HIS A 433 -5.87 -7.43 24.33
N GLY A 434 -6.09 -8.71 24.63
CA GLY A 434 -6.56 -9.71 23.67
C GLY A 434 -8.09 -9.83 23.53
N ASN A 435 -8.89 -9.06 24.28
CA ASN A 435 -10.36 -9.16 24.22
C ASN A 435 -10.97 -8.64 22.90
N LYS A 436 -10.19 -7.93 22.10
CA LYS A 436 -10.47 -7.50 20.73
C LYS A 436 -9.23 -7.81 19.89
N GLY A 437 -9.41 -8.09 18.62
CA GLY A 437 -8.31 -8.53 17.78
C GLY A 437 -8.75 -9.38 16.60
N ALA A 438 -7.82 -10.23 16.15
CA ALA A 438 -8.08 -11.23 15.14
C ALA A 438 -7.30 -12.53 15.40
N ILE A 439 -7.87 -13.64 14.95
CA ILE A 439 -7.19 -14.90 14.72
C ILE A 439 -7.00 -15.03 13.21
N VAL A 440 -5.78 -15.32 12.80
CA VAL A 440 -5.41 -15.54 11.40
C VAL A 440 -4.99 -16.99 11.26
N VAL A 441 -5.57 -17.72 10.31
CA VAL A 441 -5.15 -19.08 9.95
C VAL A 441 -4.88 -19.11 8.46
N ARG A 442 -3.67 -19.52 8.08
CA ARG A 442 -3.26 -19.65 6.68
C ARG A 442 -2.72 -21.02 6.39
N PHE A 443 -2.90 -21.45 5.15
CA PHE A 443 -2.31 -22.68 4.61
C PHE A 443 -2.33 -22.62 3.10
N MET A 444 -1.62 -23.54 2.47
CA MET A 444 -1.64 -23.74 1.03
C MET A 444 -2.53 -24.94 0.70
N ILE A 445 -3.29 -24.87 -0.39
CA ILE A 445 -3.86 -26.04 -1.06
C ILE A 445 -3.19 -26.12 -2.42
N ASP A 446 -2.50 -27.23 -2.71
CA ASP A 446 -1.62 -27.35 -3.86
C ASP A 446 -0.64 -26.15 -3.92
N ASP A 447 -0.81 -25.25 -4.89
CA ASP A 447 0.01 -24.05 -5.08
C ASP A 447 -0.75 -22.74 -4.85
N SER A 448 -1.93 -22.79 -4.22
CA SER A 448 -2.71 -21.61 -3.84
C SER A 448 -2.61 -21.29 -2.36
N SER A 449 -2.33 -20.02 -2.04
CA SER A 449 -2.32 -19.54 -0.65
C SER A 449 -3.71 -19.08 -0.20
N LEU A 450 -4.18 -19.65 0.92
CA LEU A 450 -5.44 -19.31 1.57
C LEU A 450 -5.17 -18.67 2.93
N CYS A 451 -5.97 -17.66 3.29
CA CYS A 451 -5.89 -16.98 4.59
C CYS A 451 -7.29 -16.64 5.13
N PHE A 452 -7.65 -17.25 6.25
CA PHE A 452 -8.91 -17.04 6.97
C PHE A 452 -8.66 -16.19 8.21
N VAL A 453 -9.45 -15.12 8.36
CA VAL A 453 -9.29 -14.14 9.43
C VAL A 453 -10.58 -14.02 10.20
N ASN A 454 -10.60 -14.42 11.48
CA ASN A 454 -11.73 -14.20 12.39
C ASN A 454 -11.44 -12.97 13.26
N CYS A 455 -12.26 -11.93 13.12
CA CYS A 455 -12.09 -10.64 13.77
C CYS A 455 -13.11 -10.41 14.90
N HIS A 456 -12.70 -9.63 15.89
CA HIS A 456 -13.60 -8.99 16.85
C HIS A 456 -13.09 -7.57 17.12
N LEU A 457 -13.70 -6.57 16.47
CA LEU A 457 -13.21 -5.19 16.44
C LEU A 457 -13.82 -4.33 17.56
N ALA A 458 -13.28 -3.10 17.74
CA ALA A 458 -13.76 -2.16 18.74
C ALA A 458 -15.28 -1.92 18.69
N ALA A 459 -15.93 -2.12 19.84
CA ALA A 459 -17.38 -1.92 20.01
C ALA A 459 -17.73 -0.44 20.26
N GLY A 460 -19.01 -0.09 20.03
CA GLY A 460 -19.56 1.23 20.33
C GLY A 460 -19.95 2.02 19.08
N GLN A 461 -21.05 2.80 19.21
CA GLN A 461 -21.67 3.52 18.10
C GLN A 461 -20.70 4.49 17.42
N SER A 462 -20.00 5.31 18.20
CA SER A 462 -19.10 6.36 17.72
C SER A 462 -17.66 5.90 17.43
N GLN A 463 -17.39 4.60 17.50
CA GLN A 463 -16.02 4.04 17.44
C GLN A 463 -15.60 3.57 16.03
N ALA A 464 -16.19 4.13 14.97
CA ALA A 464 -15.90 3.72 13.59
C ALA A 464 -14.42 3.93 13.22
N THR A 465 -13.83 5.06 13.62
CA THR A 465 -12.40 5.33 13.41
C THR A 465 -11.50 4.30 14.10
N HIS A 466 -11.83 3.87 15.31
CA HIS A 466 -11.07 2.81 15.98
C HIS A 466 -11.18 1.48 15.24
N ARG A 467 -12.35 1.13 14.70
CA ARG A 467 -12.49 -0.07 13.85
C ARG A 467 -11.68 0.02 12.56
N HIS A 468 -11.63 1.19 11.92
CA HIS A 468 -10.77 1.40 10.75
C HIS A 468 -9.28 1.18 11.10
N ASN A 469 -8.85 1.69 12.25
CA ASN A 469 -7.48 1.53 12.73
C ASN A 469 -7.18 0.08 13.13
N ASP A 470 -8.12 -0.62 13.76
CA ASP A 470 -7.96 -2.01 14.14
C ASP A 470 -7.82 -2.91 12.91
N ILE A 471 -8.70 -2.77 11.91
CA ILE A 471 -8.61 -3.61 10.72
C ILE A 471 -7.36 -3.29 9.89
N ALA A 472 -6.93 -2.02 9.83
CA ALA A 472 -5.68 -1.67 9.18
C ALA A 472 -4.49 -2.33 9.88
N ALA A 473 -4.41 -2.23 11.20
CA ALA A 473 -3.34 -2.84 11.98
C ALA A 473 -3.34 -4.38 11.89
N ILE A 474 -4.51 -5.02 11.82
CA ILE A 474 -4.63 -6.47 11.62
C ILE A 474 -4.09 -6.89 10.25
N LEU A 475 -4.49 -6.19 9.18
CA LEU A 475 -4.08 -6.52 7.82
C LEU A 475 -2.60 -6.22 7.52
N GLU A 476 -2.01 -5.26 8.24
CA GLU A 476 -0.60 -4.84 8.10
C GLU A 476 0.35 -5.53 9.08
N ALA A 477 -0.15 -6.41 9.96
CA ALA A 477 0.68 -7.14 10.91
C ALA A 477 1.49 -8.23 10.20
N SER A 478 2.82 -8.13 10.24
CA SER A 478 3.74 -9.20 9.80
C SER A 478 3.84 -10.24 10.93
N ILE A 479 2.90 -11.19 10.94
CA ILE A 479 2.69 -12.15 12.04
C ILE A 479 2.79 -13.61 11.60
N LEU A 480 2.79 -13.87 10.30
CA LEU A 480 2.86 -15.22 9.75
C LEU A 480 4.31 -15.60 9.41
N PRO A 481 4.66 -16.89 9.34
CA PRO A 481 6.01 -17.31 8.98
C PRO A 481 6.40 -16.85 7.57
N VAL A 482 7.62 -16.33 7.45
CA VAL A 482 8.22 -15.92 6.17
C VAL A 482 8.56 -17.13 5.29
N GLU A 483 8.22 -17.08 4.01
CA GLU A 483 8.81 -17.94 2.98
C GLU A 483 10.10 -17.30 2.48
N ARG A 484 11.22 -18.01 2.63
CA ARG A 484 12.54 -17.45 2.35
C ARG A 484 13.00 -17.72 0.93
N ASP A 485 12.44 -18.73 0.25
CA ASP A 485 12.80 -19.05 -1.12
C ASP A 485 12.10 -18.10 -2.11
N PRO A 486 12.83 -17.22 -2.84
CA PRO A 486 12.25 -16.33 -3.83
C PRO A 486 11.47 -17.07 -4.93
N ASN A 487 11.91 -18.27 -5.32
CA ASN A 487 11.28 -19.05 -6.38
C ASN A 487 9.94 -19.63 -5.94
N ILE A 488 9.78 -19.95 -4.64
CA ILE A 488 8.50 -20.39 -4.08
C ILE A 488 7.58 -19.20 -3.85
N ARG A 489 8.12 -18.06 -3.39
CA ARG A 489 7.34 -16.85 -3.09
C ARG A 489 6.54 -16.35 -4.28
N VAL A 490 7.18 -16.20 -5.43
CA VAL A 490 6.54 -15.67 -6.66
C VAL A 490 5.35 -16.52 -7.12
N ASP A 491 5.38 -17.82 -6.82
CA ASP A 491 4.32 -18.75 -7.19
C ASP A 491 3.23 -18.86 -6.11
N SER A 492 3.61 -18.74 -4.84
CA SER A 492 2.71 -19.02 -3.70
C SER A 492 1.99 -17.78 -3.18
N TYR A 493 2.58 -16.59 -3.32
CA TYR A 493 2.07 -15.33 -2.77
C TYR A 493 1.89 -14.28 -3.87
N THR A 494 1.32 -13.13 -3.51
CA THR A 494 1.01 -12.07 -4.44
C THR A 494 1.51 -10.70 -3.99
N GLY A 495 1.85 -9.85 -4.98
CA GLY A 495 2.23 -8.46 -4.76
C GLY A 495 3.64 -8.33 -4.19
N GLY A 496 4.56 -9.23 -4.56
CA GLY A 496 5.90 -9.29 -4.00
C GLY A 496 5.96 -9.72 -2.52
N GLY A 497 4.83 -10.21 -1.97
CA GLY A 497 4.72 -10.64 -0.59
C GLY A 497 5.55 -11.89 -0.26
N ASP A 498 5.97 -12.01 0.99
CA ASP A 498 6.75 -13.15 1.50
C ASP A 498 5.93 -14.13 2.36
N GLY A 499 4.63 -13.88 2.44
CA GLY A 499 3.67 -14.72 3.18
C GLY A 499 3.55 -14.33 4.65
N THR A 500 4.22 -13.27 5.10
CA THR A 500 4.13 -12.78 6.48
C THR A 500 2.88 -11.94 6.72
N LEU A 501 2.35 -11.27 5.68
CA LEU A 501 1.15 -10.45 5.74
C LEU A 501 -0.08 -11.21 5.26
N ILE A 502 -1.25 -10.83 5.77
CA ILE A 502 -2.54 -11.39 5.32
C ILE A 502 -2.74 -11.16 3.82
N LEU A 503 -2.38 -9.98 3.32
CA LEU A 503 -2.61 -9.57 1.94
C LEU A 503 -1.61 -10.15 0.92
N ASP A 504 -0.58 -10.86 1.39
CA ASP A 504 0.33 -11.64 0.55
C ASP A 504 -0.36 -12.89 -0.02
N HIS A 505 -1.46 -13.32 0.58
CA HIS A 505 -2.16 -14.54 0.19
C HIS A 505 -3.12 -14.27 -0.98
N GLU A 506 -3.26 -15.25 -1.88
CA GLU A 506 -4.10 -15.13 -3.07
C GLU A 506 -5.58 -15.11 -2.72
N LEU A 507 -5.99 -15.95 -1.77
CA LEU A 507 -7.38 -16.14 -1.37
C LEU A 507 -7.56 -15.79 0.10
N CYS A 508 -8.09 -14.60 0.38
CA CYS A 508 -8.33 -14.13 1.75
C CYS A 508 -9.83 -14.08 2.06
N ILE A 509 -10.25 -14.59 3.21
CA ILE A 509 -11.61 -14.42 3.74
C ILE A 509 -11.54 -13.84 5.16
N VAL A 510 -12.12 -12.66 5.33
CA VAL A 510 -12.31 -12.00 6.62
C VAL A 510 -13.73 -12.26 7.09
N ASN A 511 -13.88 -12.80 8.29
CA ASN A 511 -15.13 -13.00 8.98
C ASN A 511 -15.06 -12.43 10.40
N GLY A 512 -16.20 -12.20 11.04
CA GLY A 512 -16.22 -11.82 12.45
C GLY A 512 -17.27 -10.80 12.83
N ASP A 513 -17.31 -10.50 14.13
CA ASP A 513 -17.96 -9.31 14.68
C ASP A 513 -17.06 -8.09 14.40
N LEU A 514 -17.29 -7.47 13.24
CA LEU A 514 -16.60 -6.25 12.83
C LEU A 514 -17.16 -5.02 13.54
N ASN A 515 -18.27 -5.14 14.27
CA ASN A 515 -18.84 -4.12 15.14
C ASN A 515 -19.23 -2.78 14.47
N TYR A 516 -19.26 -2.70 13.14
CA TYR A 516 -19.76 -1.51 12.42
C TYR A 516 -21.26 -1.34 12.65
N ARG A 517 -21.68 -0.08 12.76
CA ARG A 517 -23.05 0.31 13.13
C ARG A 517 -23.73 1.08 12.01
N ILE A 518 -25.01 1.35 12.20
CA ILE A 518 -25.81 2.21 11.32
C ILE A 518 -25.79 3.63 11.89
N ASP A 519 -25.28 4.59 11.13
CA ASP A 519 -25.16 5.99 11.58
C ASP A 519 -26.43 6.82 11.34
N THR A 520 -26.51 7.97 12.02
CA THR A 520 -27.41 9.09 11.68
C THR A 520 -28.92 8.81 11.70
N MET A 521 -29.37 7.76 12.40
CA MET A 521 -30.78 7.46 12.61
C MET A 521 -31.05 7.17 14.09
N SER A 522 -32.23 7.55 14.60
CA SER A 522 -32.66 7.12 15.93
C SER A 522 -32.92 5.61 15.92
N ARG A 523 -32.73 4.95 17.07
CA ARG A 523 -33.01 3.51 17.22
C ARG A 523 -34.41 3.15 16.72
N ASP A 524 -35.43 3.93 17.08
CA ASP A 524 -36.81 3.63 16.71
C ASP A 524 -37.03 3.73 15.20
N THR A 525 -36.33 4.64 14.53
CA THR A 525 -36.33 4.71 13.07
C THR A 525 -35.67 3.49 12.44
N VAL A 526 -34.56 3.00 13.02
CA VAL A 526 -33.91 1.77 12.56
C VAL A 526 -34.84 0.57 12.73
N VAL A 527 -35.43 0.39 13.90
CA VAL A 527 -36.37 -0.70 14.18
C VAL A 527 -37.60 -0.63 13.26
N ALA A 528 -38.17 0.55 13.04
CA ALA A 528 -39.29 0.72 12.12
C ALA A 528 -38.91 0.38 10.67
N ALA A 529 -37.73 0.78 10.21
CA ALA A 529 -37.25 0.44 8.88
C ALA A 529 -36.99 -1.06 8.71
N VAL A 530 -36.45 -1.74 9.74
CA VAL A 530 -36.30 -3.20 9.74
C VAL A 530 -37.66 -3.89 9.65
N LYS A 531 -38.64 -3.47 10.46
CA LYS A 531 -40.02 -4.02 10.42
C LYS A 531 -40.69 -3.81 9.06
N ALA A 532 -40.41 -2.70 8.39
CA ALA A 532 -40.88 -2.42 7.04
C ALA A 532 -40.05 -3.07 5.93
N ASN A 533 -39.06 -3.90 6.28
CA ASN A 533 -38.08 -4.50 5.37
C ASN A 533 -37.36 -3.50 4.45
N ASN A 534 -37.22 -2.24 4.89
CA ASN A 534 -36.52 -1.18 4.14
C ASN A 534 -35.03 -1.18 4.50
N LEU A 535 -34.35 -2.29 4.18
CA LEU A 535 -32.96 -2.51 4.54
C LEU A 535 -32.01 -1.59 3.76
N ASN A 536 -32.31 -1.29 2.50
CA ASN A 536 -31.48 -0.41 1.65
C ASN A 536 -31.26 0.98 2.27
N LYS A 537 -32.32 1.56 2.86
CA LYS A 537 -32.23 2.85 3.56
C LYS A 537 -31.23 2.82 4.73
N LEU A 538 -31.12 1.66 5.40
CA LEU A 538 -30.21 1.46 6.52
C LEU A 538 -28.78 1.17 6.03
N LEU A 539 -28.62 0.37 4.97
CA LEU A 539 -27.33 0.05 4.36
C LEU A 539 -26.64 1.30 3.77
N ASP A 540 -27.40 2.31 3.34
CA ASP A 540 -26.84 3.60 2.94
C ASP A 540 -26.14 4.35 4.08
N ARG A 541 -26.45 3.99 5.33
CA ARG A 541 -25.86 4.54 6.55
C ARG A 541 -25.02 3.52 7.34
N ASP A 542 -24.80 2.33 6.80
CA ASP A 542 -23.88 1.36 7.39
C ASP A 542 -22.45 1.89 7.32
N GLN A 543 -21.80 2.00 8.47
CA GLN A 543 -20.48 2.62 8.59
C GLN A 543 -19.43 1.91 7.73
N LEU A 544 -19.48 0.58 7.59
CA LEU A 544 -18.52 -0.17 6.78
C LEU A 544 -18.71 0.13 5.28
N LEU A 545 -19.94 0.07 4.78
CA LEU A 545 -20.27 0.38 3.39
C LEU A 545 -20.00 1.85 3.05
N VAL A 546 -20.28 2.77 3.97
CA VAL A 546 -19.94 4.19 3.81
C VAL A 546 -18.43 4.39 3.73
N ALA A 547 -17.65 3.75 4.61
CA ALA A 547 -16.19 3.85 4.59
C ALA A 547 -15.60 3.30 3.28
N ARG A 548 -16.07 2.14 2.79
CA ARG A 548 -15.64 1.56 1.49
C ARG A 548 -15.94 2.50 0.32
N ARG A 549 -17.09 3.18 0.33
CA ARG A 549 -17.48 4.16 -0.71
C ARG A 549 -16.68 5.46 -0.65
N ARG A 550 -16.50 6.03 0.54
CA ARG A 550 -16.01 7.42 0.72
C ARG A 550 -14.53 7.56 1.03
N ASN A 551 -13.86 6.51 1.51
CA ASN A 551 -12.44 6.56 1.88
C ASN A 551 -11.60 5.67 0.93
N PRO A 552 -10.91 6.25 -0.06
CA PRO A 552 -10.05 5.49 -0.97
C PRO A 552 -8.94 4.70 -0.28
N GLY A 553 -8.44 5.18 0.86
CA GLY A 553 -7.39 4.53 1.65
C GLY A 553 -7.91 3.47 2.62
N PHE A 554 -9.22 3.20 2.66
CA PHE A 554 -9.78 2.23 3.58
C PHE A 554 -9.44 0.79 3.16
N LYS A 555 -8.78 0.03 4.04
CA LYS A 555 -8.19 -1.27 3.70
C LYS A 555 -9.21 -2.33 3.24
N LEU A 556 -10.41 -2.36 3.81
CA LEU A 556 -11.47 -3.28 3.36
C LEU A 556 -12.13 -2.87 2.04
N ARG A 557 -11.72 -1.75 1.40
CA ARG A 557 -12.10 -1.45 0.02
C ARG A 557 -11.53 -2.45 -0.97
N ALA A 558 -10.40 -3.08 -0.64
CA ALA A 558 -9.78 -4.14 -1.45
C ALA A 558 -10.48 -5.50 -1.32
N PHE A 559 -11.53 -5.60 -0.51
CA PHE A 559 -12.33 -6.80 -0.32
C PHE A 559 -13.73 -6.60 -0.90
N GLU A 560 -14.32 -7.70 -1.34
CA GLU A 560 -15.69 -7.84 -1.80
C GLU A 560 -16.58 -8.34 -0.66
N GLU A 561 -17.88 -8.06 -0.77
CA GLU A 561 -18.91 -8.50 0.17
C GLU A 561 -20.20 -8.65 -0.63
N LEU A 562 -20.85 -9.81 -0.54
CA LEU A 562 -22.13 -10.03 -1.22
C LEU A 562 -23.20 -9.07 -0.66
N PRO A 563 -24.17 -8.59 -1.47
CA PRO A 563 -25.24 -7.75 -0.96
C PRO A 563 -25.97 -8.34 0.25
N ILE A 564 -26.14 -7.54 1.30
CA ILE A 564 -26.84 -7.93 2.52
C ILE A 564 -28.35 -7.87 2.26
N THR A 565 -29.01 -9.02 2.35
CA THR A 565 -30.46 -9.16 2.15
C THR A 565 -31.21 -9.60 3.42
N PHE A 566 -30.51 -9.67 4.55
CA PHE A 566 -31.04 -10.07 5.85
C PHE A 566 -31.06 -8.90 6.84
N ALA A 567 -31.95 -8.96 7.84
CA ALA A 567 -32.06 -7.92 8.86
C ALA A 567 -30.83 -7.86 9.79
N PRO A 568 -30.59 -6.72 10.48
CA PRO A 568 -29.47 -6.55 11.41
C PRO A 568 -29.31 -7.71 12.40
N THR A 569 -28.08 -8.15 12.62
CA THR A 569 -27.73 -9.34 13.42
C THR A 569 -27.57 -9.04 14.91
N TYR A 570 -27.46 -7.76 15.26
CA TYR A 570 -27.28 -7.23 16.62
C TYR A 570 -28.30 -6.11 16.88
N LYS A 571 -28.76 -5.79 18.10
CA LYS A 571 -28.63 -6.51 19.38
C LYS A 571 -30.00 -7.05 19.78
N TYR A 572 -30.09 -8.33 20.09
CA TYR A 572 -31.34 -8.99 20.48
C TYR A 572 -31.43 -9.21 21.99
N ASP A 573 -32.65 -9.26 22.52
CA ASP A 573 -32.89 -9.84 23.85
C ASP A 573 -32.75 -11.37 23.73
N VAL A 574 -31.85 -11.95 24.51
CA VAL A 574 -31.53 -13.39 24.46
C VAL A 574 -32.80 -14.22 24.65
N GLY A 575 -32.94 -15.26 23.82
CA GLY A 575 -34.12 -16.13 23.78
C GLY A 575 -35.29 -15.60 22.98
N THR A 576 -35.20 -14.40 22.38
CA THR A 576 -36.31 -13.75 21.67
C THR A 576 -35.88 -13.17 20.32
N ASP A 577 -36.87 -12.75 19.51
CA ASP A 577 -36.66 -11.97 18.27
C ASP A 577 -36.82 -10.46 18.48
N ASN A 578 -36.91 -10.01 19.73
CA ASN A 578 -37.00 -8.60 20.07
C ASN A 578 -35.61 -7.96 20.07
N TYR A 579 -35.51 -6.76 19.50
CA TYR A 579 -34.31 -5.93 19.64
C TYR A 579 -34.21 -5.33 21.03
N ASP A 580 -32.98 -5.19 21.52
CA ASP A 580 -32.57 -4.77 22.87
C ASP A 580 -33.56 -3.86 23.58
N SER A 581 -34.23 -4.42 24.59
CA SER A 581 -35.17 -3.73 25.47
C SER A 581 -34.53 -3.26 26.77
N SER A 582 -33.24 -3.55 26.99
CA SER A 582 -32.49 -3.08 28.16
C SER A 582 -32.43 -1.55 28.23
N GLU A 583 -32.05 -1.02 29.40
CA GLU A 583 -31.87 0.43 29.61
C GLU A 583 -30.90 1.07 28.60
N LYS A 584 -29.93 0.29 28.09
CA LYS A 584 -28.94 0.78 27.12
C LYS A 584 -29.54 1.01 25.72
N LYS A 585 -30.70 0.41 25.42
CA LYS A 585 -31.44 0.52 24.15
C LYS A 585 -30.51 0.63 22.94
N ARG A 586 -29.66 -0.36 22.73
CA ARG A 586 -28.73 -0.37 21.60
C ARG A 586 -29.51 -0.40 20.29
N SER A 587 -29.05 0.38 19.31
CA SER A 587 -29.64 0.37 17.98
C SER A 587 -29.24 -0.93 17.25
N PRO A 588 -30.14 -1.52 16.45
CA PRO A 588 -29.79 -2.64 15.60
C PRO A 588 -28.63 -2.31 14.65
N ALA A 589 -27.79 -3.30 14.33
CA ALA A 589 -26.66 -3.16 13.39
C ALA A 589 -26.26 -4.49 12.73
N TRP A 590 -25.60 -4.41 11.56
CA TRP A 590 -24.91 -5.52 10.92
C TRP A 590 -23.45 -5.58 11.40
N CYS A 591 -23.28 -6.13 12.60
CA CYS A 591 -21.97 -6.30 13.22
C CYS A 591 -21.19 -7.46 12.61
N ASP A 592 -21.88 -8.55 12.28
CA ASP A 592 -21.30 -9.84 11.87
C ASP A 592 -21.19 -9.93 10.35
N ARG A 593 -19.97 -10.01 9.81
CA ARG A 593 -19.70 -9.79 8.38
C ARG A 593 -18.81 -10.86 7.76
N LEU A 594 -18.96 -11.07 6.45
CA LEU A 594 -18.08 -11.91 5.63
C LEU A 594 -17.59 -11.07 4.44
N LEU A 595 -16.28 -10.93 4.31
CA LEU A 595 -15.63 -10.23 3.21
C LEU A 595 -14.54 -11.11 2.62
N TYR A 596 -14.26 -10.96 1.33
CA TYR A 596 -13.27 -11.80 0.65
C TYR A 596 -12.44 -11.01 -0.37
N ARG A 597 -11.23 -11.51 -0.66
CA ARG A 597 -10.33 -10.96 -1.68
C ARG A 597 -9.70 -12.15 -2.41
N GLY A 598 -9.94 -12.24 -3.72
CA GLY A 598 -9.44 -13.34 -4.54
C GLY A 598 -9.21 -13.03 -6.00
N ARG A 599 -9.33 -11.76 -6.44
CA ARG A 599 -9.14 -11.30 -7.84
C ARG A 599 -9.83 -12.22 -8.88
N GLY A 600 -11.10 -12.55 -8.66
CA GLY A 600 -11.87 -13.44 -9.54
C GLY A 600 -11.76 -14.95 -9.25
N ARG A 601 -10.87 -15.37 -8.34
CA ARG A 601 -10.74 -16.77 -7.89
C ARG A 601 -11.58 -17.12 -6.66
N ILE A 602 -12.33 -16.17 -6.12
CA ILE A 602 -13.33 -16.43 -5.08
C ILE A 602 -14.68 -15.98 -5.62
N GLN A 603 -15.67 -16.85 -5.52
CA GLN A 603 -17.06 -16.51 -5.72
C GLN A 603 -17.84 -16.84 -4.44
N GLN A 604 -18.44 -15.84 -3.82
CA GLN A 604 -19.42 -16.08 -2.75
C GLN A 604 -20.77 -16.45 -3.38
N LEU A 605 -21.26 -17.64 -3.07
CA LEU A 605 -22.49 -18.23 -3.61
C LEU A 605 -23.73 -17.85 -2.77
N ASP A 606 -23.52 -17.61 -1.48
CA ASP A 606 -24.61 -17.36 -0.52
C ASP A 606 -24.12 -16.45 0.61
N TYR A 607 -25.05 -15.70 1.20
CA TYR A 607 -24.80 -14.85 2.36
C TYR A 607 -26.06 -14.68 3.19
N ARG A 608 -26.14 -15.37 4.33
CA ARG A 608 -27.37 -15.43 5.13
C ARG A 608 -27.12 -15.34 6.63
N ARG A 609 -28.14 -14.86 7.32
CA ARG A 609 -28.31 -14.91 8.77
C ARG A 609 -29.12 -16.14 9.16
N HIS A 610 -28.88 -16.67 10.35
CA HIS A 610 -29.65 -17.78 10.95
C HIS A 610 -30.39 -17.34 12.21
N GLU A 611 -31.60 -17.85 12.41
CA GLU A 611 -32.48 -17.45 13.53
C GLU A 611 -32.21 -18.28 14.80
N VAL A 612 -30.98 -18.17 15.31
CA VAL A 612 -30.54 -18.80 16.56
C VAL A 612 -30.63 -17.80 17.72
N ARG A 613 -31.32 -18.15 18.81
CA ARG A 613 -31.73 -17.19 19.85
C ARG A 613 -30.89 -17.22 21.13
N VAL A 614 -29.89 -18.08 21.23
CA VAL A 614 -29.10 -18.26 22.46
C VAL A 614 -28.07 -17.15 22.72
N SER A 615 -27.91 -16.22 21.78
CA SER A 615 -27.03 -15.05 21.85
C SER A 615 -27.82 -13.78 21.51
N ASP A 616 -27.30 -12.62 21.94
CA ASP A 616 -27.79 -11.32 21.49
C ASP A 616 -27.37 -10.97 20.05
N HIS A 617 -26.57 -11.84 19.43
CA HIS A 617 -26.26 -11.86 18.01
C HIS A 617 -26.85 -13.07 17.29
N ARG A 618 -27.12 -12.90 15.99
CA ARG A 618 -27.51 -13.99 15.08
C ARG A 618 -26.30 -14.50 14.28
N PRO A 619 -26.10 -15.83 14.15
CA PRO A 619 -25.05 -16.39 13.30
C PRO A 619 -25.20 -15.96 11.84
N VAL A 620 -24.08 -15.79 11.16
CA VAL A 620 -24.03 -15.47 9.72
C VAL A 620 -23.15 -16.48 9.01
N THR A 621 -23.57 -16.95 7.84
CA THR A 621 -22.81 -17.88 7.00
C THR A 621 -22.69 -17.41 5.57
N GLY A 622 -21.65 -17.87 4.90
CA GLY A 622 -21.50 -17.74 3.45
C GLY A 622 -20.88 -18.99 2.87
N GLN A 623 -21.38 -19.39 1.69
CA GLN A 623 -20.77 -20.42 0.88
C GLN A 623 -19.88 -19.78 -0.17
N PHE A 624 -18.71 -20.37 -0.40
CA PHE A 624 -17.70 -19.87 -1.30
C PHE A 624 -17.24 -20.98 -2.23
N ARG A 625 -16.96 -20.61 -3.47
CA ARG A 625 -16.19 -21.39 -4.42
C ARG A 625 -14.82 -20.73 -4.54
N LEU A 626 -13.78 -21.49 -4.25
CA LEU A 626 -12.38 -21.08 -4.25
C LEU A 626 -11.68 -21.78 -5.41
N THR A 627 -11.16 -21.05 -6.38
CA THR A 627 -10.39 -21.61 -7.48
C THR A 627 -8.93 -21.75 -7.06
N THR A 628 -8.48 -22.99 -6.83
CA THR A 628 -7.08 -23.30 -6.52
C THR A 628 -6.33 -23.69 -7.78
N LYS A 629 -5.02 -23.50 -7.77
CA LYS A 629 -4.10 -23.77 -8.87
C LYS A 629 -3.10 -24.85 -8.48
N ARG A 630 -2.73 -25.65 -9.47
CA ARG A 630 -1.59 -26.57 -9.43
C ARG A 630 -0.65 -26.23 -10.58
N ILE A 631 0.60 -25.93 -10.26
CA ILE A 631 1.59 -25.47 -11.21
C ILE A 631 2.26 -26.67 -11.88
N SER A 632 2.34 -26.64 -13.21
CA SER A 632 3.17 -27.56 -14.00
C SER A 632 4.58 -26.99 -14.15
N PRO A 633 5.63 -27.56 -13.52
CA PRO A 633 6.97 -26.98 -13.54
C PRO A 633 7.54 -26.77 -14.95
N LYS A 634 7.26 -27.71 -15.87
CA LYS A 634 7.72 -27.63 -17.27
C LYS A 634 7.04 -26.49 -18.03
N ARG A 635 5.70 -26.38 -17.96
CA ARG A 635 4.95 -25.31 -18.64
C ARG A 635 5.28 -23.94 -18.05
N ARG A 636 5.48 -23.88 -16.74
CA ARG A 636 5.89 -22.67 -16.02
C ARG A 636 7.25 -22.18 -16.51
N ALA A 637 8.24 -23.07 -16.65
CA ALA A 637 9.57 -22.70 -17.13
C ALA A 637 9.53 -22.12 -18.57
N VAL A 638 8.71 -22.70 -19.46
CA VAL A 638 8.50 -22.18 -20.81
C VAL A 638 7.88 -20.78 -20.77
N THR A 639 6.77 -20.63 -20.03
CA THR A 639 6.08 -19.34 -19.91
C THR A 639 6.98 -18.27 -19.30
N TRP A 640 7.80 -18.63 -18.31
CA TRP A 640 8.78 -17.73 -17.69
C TRP A 640 9.81 -17.21 -18.69
N MET A 641 10.37 -18.07 -19.55
CA MET A 641 11.31 -17.65 -20.60
C MET A 641 10.65 -16.67 -21.58
N GLU A 642 9.39 -16.92 -21.96
CA GLU A 642 8.64 -15.98 -22.80
C GLU A 642 8.41 -14.63 -22.12
N CYS A 643 8.04 -14.62 -20.84
CA CYS A 643 7.89 -13.40 -20.06
C CYS A 643 9.21 -12.62 -19.96
N GLN A 644 10.33 -13.30 -19.70
CA GLN A 644 11.65 -12.67 -19.67
C GLN A 644 12.00 -12.03 -21.03
N GLN A 645 11.79 -12.74 -22.14
CA GLN A 645 12.04 -12.18 -23.46
C GLN A 645 11.18 -10.94 -23.73
N ARG A 646 9.89 -10.99 -23.38
CA ARG A 646 8.99 -9.83 -23.52
C ARG A 646 9.41 -8.66 -22.65
N PHE A 647 9.93 -8.90 -21.44
CA PHE A 647 10.47 -7.83 -20.61
C PHE A 647 11.67 -7.16 -21.28
N GLU A 648 12.59 -7.93 -21.84
CA GLU A 648 13.74 -7.39 -22.56
C GLU A 648 13.30 -6.56 -23.78
N ASP A 649 12.26 -6.98 -24.50
CA ASP A 649 11.69 -6.20 -25.62
C ASP A 649 11.11 -4.85 -25.14
N VAL A 650 10.36 -4.86 -24.02
CA VAL A 650 9.82 -3.63 -23.39
C VAL A 650 10.94 -2.72 -22.93
N LYS A 651 11.93 -3.27 -22.24
CA LYS A 651 13.11 -2.54 -21.75
C LYS A 651 13.89 -1.92 -22.91
N ALA A 652 14.11 -2.64 -24.00
CA ALA A 652 14.83 -2.12 -25.17
C ALA A 652 14.09 -0.94 -25.83
N ARG A 653 12.76 -1.04 -25.96
CA ARG A 653 11.91 0.03 -26.49
C ARG A 653 11.98 1.28 -25.61
N ASP A 654 11.72 1.11 -24.32
CA ASP A 654 11.67 2.22 -23.36
C ASP A 654 13.07 2.84 -23.15
N ALA A 655 14.12 2.03 -23.27
CA ALA A 655 15.50 2.49 -23.18
C ALA A 655 15.88 3.50 -24.26
N THR A 656 15.38 3.31 -25.48
CA THR A 656 15.67 4.24 -26.59
C THR A 656 15.01 5.59 -26.36
N ALA A 657 13.76 5.60 -25.89
CA ALA A 657 13.00 6.82 -25.63
C ALA A 657 13.63 7.67 -24.50
N GLU A 658 13.99 7.04 -23.39
CA GLU A 658 14.62 7.72 -22.25
C GLU A 658 16.04 8.22 -22.58
N LYS A 659 16.84 7.47 -23.35
CA LYS A 659 18.16 7.93 -23.83
C LYS A 659 18.02 9.20 -24.67
N LEU A 660 17.03 9.23 -25.58
CA LEU A 660 16.74 10.42 -26.39
C LEU A 660 16.28 11.58 -25.51
N TYR A 661 15.38 11.34 -24.56
CA TYR A 661 14.91 12.35 -23.61
C TYR A 661 16.06 12.96 -22.80
N TYR A 662 16.97 12.15 -22.27
CA TYR A 662 18.14 12.63 -21.53
C TYR A 662 19.03 13.54 -22.39
N LEU A 663 19.40 13.12 -23.59
CA LEU A 663 20.27 13.90 -24.47
C LEU A 663 19.62 15.23 -24.91
N THR A 664 18.31 15.22 -25.17
CA THR A 664 17.58 16.38 -25.70
C THR A 664 17.07 17.33 -24.62
N HIS A 665 16.52 16.82 -23.51
CA HIS A 665 15.83 17.62 -22.49
C HIS A 665 16.65 17.86 -21.22
N VAL A 666 17.74 17.10 -21.01
CA VAL A 666 18.64 17.32 -19.86
C VAL A 666 19.96 17.95 -20.32
N ILE A 667 20.58 17.40 -21.38
CA ILE A 667 21.84 17.94 -21.91
C ILE A 667 21.59 19.10 -22.88
N GLY A 668 20.59 18.97 -23.77
CA GLY A 668 20.24 20.03 -24.74
C GLY A 668 20.74 19.77 -26.17
N TYR A 669 21.10 18.54 -26.53
CA TYR A 669 21.43 18.20 -27.91
C TYR A 669 20.17 18.18 -28.79
N ASP A 670 20.33 18.48 -30.08
CA ASP A 670 19.26 18.27 -31.05
C ASP A 670 18.96 16.77 -31.25
N ALA A 671 17.81 16.48 -31.85
CA ALA A 671 17.34 15.11 -32.03
C ALA A 671 18.19 14.29 -33.01
N ALA A 672 18.84 14.91 -34.00
CA ALA A 672 19.68 14.21 -34.98
C ALA A 672 21.00 13.79 -34.33
N THR A 673 21.68 14.72 -33.65
CA THR A 673 22.90 14.47 -32.88
C THR A 673 22.67 13.40 -31.82
N SER A 674 21.56 13.51 -31.08
CA SER A 674 21.19 12.53 -30.05
C SER A 674 21.02 11.11 -30.60
N LYS A 675 20.38 10.97 -31.77
CA LYS A 675 20.24 9.66 -32.45
C LYS A 675 21.58 9.09 -32.92
N SER A 676 22.51 9.94 -33.38
CA SER A 676 23.87 9.49 -33.75
C SER A 676 24.62 8.95 -32.55
N LEU A 677 24.65 9.70 -31.45
CA LEU A 677 25.31 9.30 -30.21
C LEU A 677 24.79 7.97 -29.65
N ILE A 678 23.47 7.75 -29.72
CA ILE A 678 22.86 6.48 -29.29
C ILE A 678 23.35 5.32 -30.17
N ARG A 679 23.40 5.49 -31.50
CA ARG A 679 23.86 4.45 -32.45
C ARG A 679 25.34 4.10 -32.25
N GLU A 680 26.19 5.11 -32.14
CA GLU A 680 27.64 4.93 -31.92
C GLU A 680 27.90 4.16 -30.62
N ARG A 681 27.17 4.49 -29.56
CA ARG A 681 27.29 3.83 -28.26
C ARG A 681 26.85 2.36 -28.30
N SER A 682 25.78 2.05 -29.03
CA SER A 682 25.34 0.66 -29.23
C SER A 682 26.39 -0.15 -29.99
N GLY A 683 26.94 0.39 -31.09
CA GLY A 683 27.99 -0.30 -31.87
C GLY A 683 29.27 -0.58 -31.08
N ARG A 684 29.64 0.28 -30.12
CA ARG A 684 30.78 0.03 -29.21
C ARG A 684 30.54 -1.12 -28.23
N ARG A 685 29.28 -1.47 -27.92
CA ARG A 685 28.95 -2.60 -27.02
C ARG A 685 29.01 -3.94 -27.74
N ASP A 686 28.60 -4.01 -29.01
CA ASP A 686 28.64 -5.25 -29.80
C ASP A 686 30.07 -5.76 -30.04
N HIS A 687 31.09 -4.90 -29.84
CA HIS A 687 32.51 -5.27 -29.90
C HIS A 687 33.12 -5.69 -28.55
N ARG A 688 32.37 -5.63 -27.45
CA ARG A 688 32.78 -6.21 -26.16
C ARG A 688 32.10 -7.57 -26.00
N SER A 689 32.85 -8.66 -26.21
CA SER A 689 32.39 -10.02 -25.90
C SER A 689 31.80 -10.10 -24.48
N PRO A 690 30.71 -10.84 -24.25
CA PRO A 690 30.13 -10.96 -22.92
C PRO A 690 31.11 -11.72 -22.02
N SER A 691 31.76 -11.02 -21.09
CA SER A 691 32.44 -11.69 -19.99
C SER A 691 31.37 -12.39 -19.16
N ARG A 692 31.48 -13.73 -19.08
CA ARG A 692 30.69 -14.59 -18.20
C ARG A 692 30.63 -13.99 -16.80
N HIS A 693 29.46 -13.48 -16.38
CA HIS A 693 29.19 -13.31 -14.97
C HIS A 693 28.82 -14.67 -14.39
N ARG A 694 29.74 -15.20 -13.57
CA ARG A 694 29.47 -16.20 -12.53
C ARG A 694 29.08 -15.45 -11.25
N GLU A 695 28.16 -16.10 -10.53
CA GLU A 695 27.69 -15.85 -9.15
C GLU A 695 26.52 -14.87 -8.98
#